data_AF-A0A963H1U5-F1
#
_entry.id   AF-A0A963H1U5-F1
#
_cell.length_a   1.000
_cell.length_b   1.000
_cell.length_c   1.000
_cell.angle_alpha   90.00
_cell.angle_beta   90.00
_cell.angle_gamma   90.00
#
_symmetry.space_group_name_H-M   'P 1'
#
loop_
_entity.id
_entity.type
_entity.pdbx_description
1 polymer ?
#
loop_
_entity_poly.entity_id
_entity_poly.type
_entity_poly.pdbx_seq_one_letter_code
_entity_poly.pdbx_strand_id
1 'polypeptide(L)'
;MANVTDNGVFNIYRFFNTQTGTHFYTSNEAEKDNVIAKLPHFNFEGNVFDSNAVSGSGADVTPVYRFFNTKTGAHFYTSNEAEKDNVIAKLPHFNFEGVAYQAFSKPGEEREAVFRFFNTKTGTHFYTSNEAEKDNVIAKLPHFNFEGISYYVGGPLTSKDGGLFNNDESARDAIDQITDDNVEGTFTTSGEGDFGISTEQSGSVINIDTFRQTPQYRDIDGSGYAVVILDTGIDLNHSFFGADADGNGISNRIIYTQDFTNDGDGTANDVNGHGTNVASIAASSSSTYPGIAPGADIIALQVLGNTGQGSWPALEEALQWVVANAGRYNITAINMSLGDGGNYTNLQSSNGLVDELLALQSLGVISVAAAGNDYFNFQTSGVGFPAIIPGVIAVGATFDANVGGRQWQSGAVAFTSDVDEITPFSQRGVGLTDIFAPGAIIEGAAVGGGVGGMTGTSQASPHIAGIAVLAQQLAERELGRRLTTDEFVNLLQTTGVTIFDGDDEDDNVVNTNQSYQRVDVLALADAIVALGGDSGDGAVDIAGNLSTTAELSAGSSLSSVIEANGDTDWVKIWLNSGIKYTFDLKGSPSGVGTLQDPWLGLYNASGVFVNSNDDGGTDLESSLDFTPTQAGYYYLSAESYGLTGIGTYVLSASGAGASDDYSGDRNTSGVVAVGGSAAGVINFSGDRDWFKVQLVAGQDYSFLLNGSGLSDPYLELYGSTGASVLAADDDSGTGTNSLLGFTAFSSGTHYLSVRGYSTEVGGYTLQVSQQNTASVSDIVLRNTNNGEIGVWDFTGGGAFTFHTIQDDLGLNWTPQLTANLVTRGNDDMVLRDANTGAIGYWDFGDNGQRTWNVIQDNLDMLWQAQDAGDFTLDGRDDIILRNISTGEIGYWDFEPNGAINWTSVQDDLGINWQVQGAGDITNDGFDDIILREVNTGAIGYWKFGANGVREWIVIQDDLGLNWQVNGVADIANDGHSDIILRDLNTGAIGYWDFSNGGASWSFIEIQNDLSLNWQVHGTGDFTGDQNEDIVLRDISTGAIGYWDFNSDGGAEWIEIQADLGLNWQVQGTADIWGV
;
A
#
# COMPACT_ATOMS: atom_id res chain seq x y z
N MET A 1 -25.77 7.92 5.56
CA MET A 1 -25.59 9.33 5.97
C MET A 1 -24.22 9.74 5.48
N ALA A 2 -24.05 10.96 4.98
CA ALA A 2 -22.79 11.38 4.36
C ALA A 2 -21.70 11.55 5.43
N ASN A 3 -20.52 10.95 5.21
CA ASN A 3 -19.31 11.20 5.97
C ASN A 3 -18.91 12.67 5.80
N VAL A 4 -18.80 13.39 6.90
CA VAL A 4 -18.35 14.79 6.92
C VAL A 4 -16.96 14.80 7.53
N THR A 5 -15.95 15.05 6.70
CA THR A 5 -14.61 15.49 7.13
C THR A 5 -14.62 17.00 7.39
N ASP A 6 -13.66 17.45 8.19
CA ASP A 6 -13.63 18.61 9.08
C ASP A 6 -13.68 20.03 8.44
N ASN A 7 -14.45 20.26 7.36
CA ASN A 7 -14.83 21.60 6.89
C ASN A 7 -16.11 21.69 6.02
N GLY A 8 -16.86 20.59 5.84
CA GLY A 8 -18.18 20.63 5.18
C GLY A 8 -18.19 20.94 3.68
N VAL A 9 -17.04 20.93 3.00
CA VAL A 9 -16.89 21.03 1.54
C VAL A 9 -17.04 19.64 0.90
N PHE A 10 -17.78 19.53 -0.19
CA PHE A 10 -17.94 18.29 -0.95
C PHE A 10 -17.95 18.55 -2.47
N ASN A 11 -17.45 17.57 -3.23
CA ASN A 11 -17.26 17.65 -4.68
C ASN A 11 -18.58 17.50 -5.45
N ILE A 12 -18.69 18.16 -6.61
CA ILE A 12 -19.76 17.91 -7.60
C ILE A 12 -19.13 17.36 -8.88
N TYR A 13 -19.31 16.06 -9.09
CA TYR A 13 -18.79 15.31 -10.22
C TYR A 13 -19.64 15.50 -11.49
N ARG A 14 -19.00 15.65 -12.66
CA ARG A 14 -19.66 15.75 -13.97
C ARG A 14 -19.38 14.53 -14.84
N PHE A 15 -20.39 14.09 -15.57
CA PHE A 15 -20.31 13.04 -16.57
C PHE A 15 -20.91 13.50 -17.89
N PHE A 16 -20.24 13.20 -19.00
CA PHE A 16 -20.77 13.40 -20.35
C PHE A 16 -21.38 12.11 -20.90
N ASN A 17 -22.68 12.12 -21.15
CA ASN A 17 -23.37 11.01 -21.80
C ASN A 17 -23.14 11.08 -23.32
N THR A 18 -22.33 10.17 -23.83
CA THR A 18 -21.96 10.08 -25.26
C THR A 18 -23.11 9.68 -26.18
N GLN A 19 -24.15 9.04 -25.65
CA GLN A 19 -25.32 8.62 -26.44
C GLN A 19 -26.33 9.75 -26.63
N THR A 20 -26.55 10.56 -25.60
CA THR A 20 -27.56 11.63 -25.62
C THR A 20 -26.95 13.02 -25.85
N GLY A 21 -25.63 13.18 -25.66
CA GLY A 21 -24.94 14.46 -25.70
C GLY A 21 -25.29 15.37 -24.51
N THR A 22 -25.62 14.78 -23.35
CA THR A 22 -26.10 15.50 -22.16
C THR A 22 -25.21 15.25 -20.96
N HIS A 23 -25.27 16.11 -19.95
CA HIS A 23 -24.46 15.95 -18.74
C HIS A 23 -25.28 15.43 -17.55
N PHE A 24 -24.60 14.69 -16.69
CA PHE A 24 -25.09 14.24 -15.39
C PHE A 24 -24.16 14.75 -14.29
N TYR A 25 -24.74 15.19 -13.17
CA TYR A 25 -24.02 15.76 -12.04
C TYR A 25 -24.45 15.08 -10.73
N THR A 26 -23.48 14.73 -9.89
CA THR A 26 -23.73 14.14 -8.56
C THR A 26 -22.65 14.54 -7.55
N SER A 27 -23.05 14.68 -6.28
CA SER A 27 -22.13 14.83 -5.15
C SER A 27 -21.94 13.53 -4.36
N ASN A 28 -22.59 12.45 -4.78
CA ASN A 28 -22.55 11.17 -4.09
C ASN A 28 -21.46 10.30 -4.73
N GLU A 29 -20.41 10.01 -3.97
CA GLU A 29 -19.29 9.19 -4.43
C GLU A 29 -19.71 7.79 -4.87
N ALA A 30 -20.57 7.12 -4.10
CA ALA A 30 -21.09 5.82 -4.50
C ALA A 30 -21.95 5.89 -5.78
N GLU A 31 -22.68 6.98 -6.03
CA GLU A 31 -23.41 7.17 -7.30
C GLU A 31 -22.44 7.41 -8.46
N LYS A 32 -21.39 8.21 -8.26
CA LYS A 32 -20.29 8.41 -9.21
C LYS A 32 -19.62 7.08 -9.57
N ASP A 33 -19.23 6.28 -8.58
CA ASP A 33 -18.57 4.98 -8.79
C ASP A 33 -19.50 3.99 -9.50
N ASN A 34 -20.79 3.96 -9.15
CA ASN A 34 -21.77 3.13 -9.84
C ASN A 34 -21.98 3.54 -11.31
N VAL A 35 -21.98 4.84 -11.63
CA VAL A 35 -22.09 5.32 -13.02
C VAL A 35 -20.86 4.91 -13.83
N ILE A 36 -19.65 5.06 -13.26
CA ILE A 36 -18.38 4.63 -13.89
C ILE A 36 -18.40 3.13 -14.17
N ALA A 37 -18.75 2.32 -13.17
CA ALA A 37 -18.68 0.86 -13.27
C ALA A 37 -19.76 0.25 -14.18
N LYS A 38 -20.98 0.81 -14.19
CA LYS A 38 -22.15 0.14 -14.79
C LYS A 38 -22.67 0.80 -16.06
N LEU A 39 -22.31 2.05 -16.34
CA LEU A 39 -22.89 2.83 -17.45
C LEU A 39 -21.79 3.36 -18.40
N PRO A 40 -21.24 2.50 -19.29
CA PRO A 40 -20.07 2.82 -20.13
C PRO A 40 -20.29 3.91 -21.19
N HIS A 41 -21.51 4.43 -21.30
CA HIS A 41 -21.85 5.54 -22.19
C HIS A 41 -21.77 6.90 -21.49
N PHE A 42 -21.54 6.94 -20.18
CA PHE A 42 -21.21 8.14 -19.42
C PHE A 42 -19.69 8.21 -19.24
N ASN A 43 -19.07 9.21 -19.87
CA ASN A 43 -17.66 9.50 -19.68
C ASN A 43 -17.52 10.38 -18.42
N PHE A 44 -16.69 9.97 -17.48
CA PHE A 44 -16.38 10.78 -16.32
C PHE A 44 -15.51 11.97 -16.72
N GLU A 45 -15.90 13.18 -16.31
CA GLU A 45 -15.20 14.43 -16.63
C GLU A 45 -14.56 15.09 -15.39
N GLY A 46 -14.56 14.42 -14.25
CA GLY A 46 -13.96 14.91 -13.00
C GLY A 46 -14.89 15.76 -12.13
N ASN A 47 -14.31 16.38 -11.12
CA ASN A 47 -14.97 17.39 -10.29
C ASN A 47 -15.04 18.72 -11.04
N VAL A 48 -16.21 19.35 -11.07
CA VAL A 48 -16.40 20.60 -11.86
C VAL A 48 -16.68 21.83 -11.03
N PHE A 49 -17.08 21.65 -9.77
CA PHE A 49 -17.18 22.71 -8.77
C PHE A 49 -17.48 22.09 -7.39
N ASP A 50 -17.07 22.78 -6.33
CA ASP A 50 -17.27 22.34 -4.94
C ASP A 50 -18.48 23.01 -4.30
N SER A 51 -19.06 22.39 -3.28
CA SER A 51 -20.05 23.04 -2.45
C SER A 51 -19.75 22.80 -0.99
N ASN A 52 -19.77 23.86 -0.20
CA ASN A 52 -19.72 23.80 1.27
C ASN A 52 -21.07 24.12 1.93
N ALA A 53 -22.15 24.11 1.13
CA ALA A 53 -23.47 24.40 1.64
C ALA A 53 -23.98 23.21 2.46
N VAL A 54 -24.21 23.41 3.76
CA VAL A 54 -24.75 22.38 4.66
C VAL A 54 -26.21 22.70 5.01
N SER A 55 -27.07 21.69 4.96
CA SER A 55 -28.49 21.87 5.28
C SER A 55 -28.67 22.42 6.70
N GLY A 56 -29.27 23.61 6.83
CA GLY A 56 -29.53 24.26 8.12
C GLY A 56 -28.44 25.22 8.61
N SER A 57 -27.35 25.43 7.87
CA SER A 57 -26.21 26.26 8.30
C SER A 57 -26.33 27.77 8.01
N GLY A 58 -27.41 28.24 7.34
CA GLY A 58 -27.60 29.68 7.10
C GLY A 58 -28.88 30.02 6.31
N ALA A 59 -29.28 31.31 6.34
CA ALA A 59 -30.53 31.80 5.73
C ALA A 59 -30.53 31.79 4.19
N ASP A 60 -29.37 31.58 3.56
CA ASP A 60 -29.20 31.64 2.10
C ASP A 60 -28.87 30.27 1.48
N VAL A 61 -28.79 29.19 2.26
CA VAL A 61 -28.62 27.82 1.75
C VAL A 61 -29.91 27.36 1.07
N THR A 62 -29.79 26.81 -0.13
CA THR A 62 -30.91 26.32 -0.94
C THR A 62 -30.60 24.94 -1.51
N PRO A 63 -31.55 23.99 -1.50
CA PRO A 63 -31.36 22.71 -2.15
C PRO A 63 -31.36 22.87 -3.68
N VAL A 64 -30.58 22.03 -4.36
CA VAL A 64 -30.63 21.83 -5.81
C VAL A 64 -31.42 20.55 -6.08
N TYR A 65 -32.60 20.72 -6.69
CA TYR A 65 -33.53 19.65 -7.02
C TYR A 65 -33.16 18.96 -8.32
N ARG A 66 -33.15 17.63 -8.34
CA ARG A 66 -32.85 16.80 -9.52
C ARG A 66 -34.10 16.17 -10.10
N PHE A 67 -34.19 16.18 -11.41
CA PHE A 67 -35.25 15.53 -12.18
C PHE A 67 -34.68 14.69 -13.31
N PHE A 68 -35.19 13.47 -13.48
CA PHE A 68 -34.89 12.64 -14.64
C PHE A 68 -35.95 12.79 -15.73
N ASN A 69 -35.53 13.23 -16.92
CA ASN A 69 -36.42 13.34 -18.08
C ASN A 69 -36.50 12.01 -18.83
N THR A 70 -37.60 11.28 -18.64
CA THR A 70 -37.86 9.98 -19.27
C THR A 70 -37.95 10.00 -20.79
N LYS A 71 -38.11 11.18 -21.43
CA LYS A 71 -38.13 11.30 -22.90
C LYS A 71 -36.75 11.49 -23.51
N THR A 72 -35.87 12.21 -22.83
CA THR A 72 -34.55 12.59 -23.36
C THR A 72 -33.41 11.82 -22.71
N GLY A 73 -33.66 11.11 -21.60
CA GLY A 73 -32.62 10.46 -20.79
C GLY A 73 -31.72 11.45 -20.03
N ALA A 74 -32.10 12.74 -20.00
CA ALA A 74 -31.28 13.80 -19.44
C ALA A 74 -31.77 14.20 -18.03
N HIS A 75 -30.86 14.75 -17.23
CA HIS A 75 -31.20 15.33 -15.93
C HIS A 75 -31.43 16.83 -16.03
N PHE A 76 -32.34 17.33 -15.20
CA PHE A 76 -32.61 18.75 -15.02
C PHE A 76 -32.42 19.14 -13.55
N TYR A 77 -31.74 20.26 -13.34
CA TYR A 77 -31.38 20.75 -12.02
C TYR A 77 -31.92 22.17 -11.80
N THR A 78 -32.57 22.39 -10.66
CA THR A 78 -33.03 23.74 -10.28
C THR A 78 -32.95 23.95 -8.77
N SER A 79 -32.50 25.12 -8.35
CA SER A 79 -32.61 25.61 -6.96
C SER A 79 -33.92 26.36 -6.71
N ASN A 80 -34.71 26.63 -7.75
CA ASN A 80 -35.92 27.43 -7.66
C ASN A 80 -37.13 26.55 -7.32
N GLU A 81 -37.67 26.71 -6.12
CA GLU A 81 -38.80 25.92 -5.63
C GLU A 81 -40.07 26.07 -6.48
N ALA A 82 -40.35 27.26 -7.02
CA ALA A 82 -41.49 27.47 -7.92
C ALA A 82 -41.27 26.82 -9.30
N GLU A 83 -40.02 26.74 -9.77
CA GLU A 83 -39.68 26.00 -11.01
C GLU A 83 -39.86 24.51 -10.80
N LYS A 84 -39.35 23.96 -9.67
CA LYS A 84 -39.60 22.57 -9.23
C LYS A 84 -41.10 22.25 -9.22
N ASP A 85 -41.91 23.06 -8.55
CA ASP A 85 -43.35 22.83 -8.46
C ASP A 85 -44.06 22.91 -9.83
N ASN A 86 -43.62 23.81 -10.71
CA ASN A 86 -44.15 23.90 -12.07
C ASN A 86 -43.77 22.69 -12.93
N VAL A 87 -42.54 22.17 -12.81
CA VAL A 87 -42.09 20.96 -13.51
C VAL A 87 -42.93 19.77 -13.05
N ILE A 88 -43.09 19.56 -11.74
CA ILE A 88 -43.93 18.49 -11.17
C ILE A 88 -45.39 18.61 -11.66
N ALA A 89 -45.96 19.81 -11.64
CA ALA A 89 -47.37 20.00 -11.95
C ALA A 89 -47.71 19.95 -13.45
N LYS A 90 -46.78 20.35 -14.34
CA LYS A 90 -47.08 20.59 -15.76
C LYS A 90 -46.30 19.69 -16.73
N LEU A 91 -45.21 19.06 -16.31
CA LEU A 91 -44.32 18.29 -17.18
C LEU A 91 -44.24 16.82 -16.72
N PRO A 92 -45.22 15.97 -17.07
CA PRO A 92 -45.35 14.60 -16.53
C PRO A 92 -44.28 13.60 -16.98
N HIS A 93 -43.29 14.04 -17.77
CA HIS A 93 -42.18 13.23 -18.23
C HIS A 93 -40.87 13.49 -17.46
N PHE A 94 -40.89 14.45 -16.53
CA PHE A 94 -39.81 14.67 -15.58
C PHE A 94 -40.17 13.98 -14.27
N ASN A 95 -39.41 12.95 -13.90
CA ASN A 95 -39.51 12.29 -12.61
C ASN A 95 -38.68 13.07 -11.60
N PHE A 96 -39.29 13.47 -10.49
CA PHE A 96 -38.57 14.13 -9.41
C PHE A 96 -37.77 13.12 -8.60
N GLU A 97 -36.47 13.35 -8.45
CA GLU A 97 -35.54 12.42 -7.78
C GLU A 97 -35.10 12.90 -6.39
N GLY A 98 -35.51 14.11 -5.98
CA GLY A 98 -35.15 14.68 -4.69
C GLY A 98 -34.10 15.78 -4.78
N VAL A 99 -33.39 16.00 -3.68
CA VAL A 99 -32.30 16.98 -3.58
C VAL A 99 -31.00 16.28 -3.97
N ALA A 100 -30.32 16.77 -5.00
CA ALA A 100 -29.01 16.25 -5.40
C ALA A 100 -27.90 16.73 -4.46
N TYR A 101 -27.89 18.04 -4.17
CA TYR A 101 -26.95 18.65 -3.24
C TYR A 101 -27.48 20.00 -2.76
N GLN A 102 -26.80 20.58 -1.77
CA GLN A 102 -27.09 21.92 -1.28
C GLN A 102 -26.18 22.95 -1.97
N ALA A 103 -26.70 24.17 -2.14
CA ALA A 103 -26.01 25.32 -2.74
C ALA A 103 -26.42 26.61 -2.03
N PHE A 104 -25.97 27.77 -2.51
CA PHE A 104 -26.36 29.08 -2.01
C PHE A 104 -27.25 29.83 -3.01
N SER A 105 -28.28 30.49 -2.49
CA SER A 105 -29.24 31.31 -3.26
C SER A 105 -28.76 32.73 -3.54
N LYS A 106 -27.66 33.16 -2.91
CA LYS A 106 -27.10 34.51 -3.02
C LYS A 106 -25.57 34.47 -3.15
N PRO A 107 -24.98 35.45 -3.86
CA PRO A 107 -23.52 35.61 -3.90
C PRO A 107 -22.96 35.88 -2.50
N GLY A 108 -21.69 35.55 -2.28
CA GLY A 108 -20.96 35.75 -1.03
C GLY A 108 -19.45 35.65 -1.24
N GLU A 109 -18.65 35.96 -0.23
CA GLU A 109 -17.20 35.68 -0.24
C GLU A 109 -16.98 34.18 -0.43
N GLU A 110 -16.01 33.81 -1.27
CA GLU A 110 -15.68 32.42 -1.62
C GLU A 110 -16.84 31.63 -2.23
N ARG A 111 -17.73 32.29 -2.98
CA ARG A 111 -18.81 31.63 -3.72
C ARG A 111 -18.74 31.91 -5.21
N GLU A 112 -18.83 30.86 -6.00
CA GLU A 112 -18.88 30.94 -7.46
C GLU A 112 -20.30 30.85 -7.99
N ALA A 113 -20.54 31.54 -9.12
CA ALA A 113 -21.82 31.48 -9.81
C ALA A 113 -21.88 30.26 -10.73
N VAL A 114 -22.90 29.42 -10.59
CA VAL A 114 -23.18 28.35 -11.55
C VAL A 114 -24.10 28.89 -12.64
N PHE A 115 -23.58 28.91 -13.86
CA PHE A 115 -24.20 29.39 -15.09
C PHE A 115 -25.05 28.30 -15.73
N ARG A 116 -26.29 28.61 -16.12
CA ARG A 116 -27.22 27.69 -16.78
C ARG A 116 -27.42 28.05 -18.25
N PHE A 117 -27.41 27.04 -19.10
CA PHE A 117 -27.65 27.15 -20.53
C PHE A 117 -28.74 26.19 -20.98
N PHE A 118 -29.64 26.65 -21.84
CA PHE A 118 -30.63 25.81 -22.51
C PHE A 118 -30.19 25.43 -23.92
N ASN A 119 -29.98 24.14 -24.17
CA ASN A 119 -29.66 23.62 -25.49
C ASN A 119 -30.94 23.45 -26.33
N THR A 120 -31.11 24.33 -27.32
CA THR A 120 -32.27 24.35 -28.22
C THR A 120 -32.36 23.15 -29.18
N LYS A 121 -31.27 22.39 -29.38
CA LYS A 121 -31.29 21.19 -30.22
C LYS A 121 -31.80 19.97 -29.47
N THR A 122 -31.35 19.79 -28.24
CA THR A 122 -31.66 18.59 -27.43
C THR A 122 -32.81 18.83 -26.46
N GLY A 123 -33.15 20.08 -26.17
CA GLY A 123 -34.13 20.45 -25.15
C GLY A 123 -33.62 20.22 -23.72
N THR A 124 -32.31 20.18 -23.51
CA THR A 124 -31.65 19.88 -22.22
C THR A 124 -30.87 21.09 -21.71
N HIS A 125 -30.39 21.02 -20.46
CA HIS A 125 -29.61 22.08 -19.85
C HIS A 125 -28.14 21.68 -19.65
N PHE A 126 -27.28 22.67 -19.61
CA PHE A 126 -25.86 22.56 -19.28
C PHE A 126 -25.51 23.56 -18.18
N TYR A 127 -24.63 23.15 -17.27
CA TYR A 127 -24.26 23.90 -16.07
C TYR A 127 -22.73 23.94 -15.93
N THR A 128 -22.19 25.12 -15.60
CA THR A 128 -20.76 25.33 -15.35
C THR A 128 -20.55 26.49 -14.38
N SER A 129 -19.56 26.42 -13.48
CA SER A 129 -19.07 27.59 -12.74
C SER A 129 -17.91 28.29 -13.46
N ASN A 130 -17.27 27.62 -14.41
CA ASN A 130 -16.09 28.13 -15.12
C ASN A 130 -16.48 29.25 -16.09
N GLU A 131 -15.97 30.46 -15.84
CA GLU A 131 -16.26 31.63 -16.67
C GLU A 131 -15.73 31.51 -18.10
N ALA A 132 -14.57 30.88 -18.30
CA ALA A 132 -13.99 30.66 -19.62
C ALA A 132 -14.78 29.60 -20.42
N GLU A 133 -15.28 28.54 -19.76
CA GLU A 133 -16.17 27.56 -20.38
C GLU A 133 -17.50 28.22 -20.79
N LYS A 134 -18.10 29.03 -19.90
CA LYS A 134 -19.29 29.85 -20.18
C LYS A 134 -19.06 30.75 -21.40
N ASP A 135 -17.96 31.50 -21.45
CA ASP A 135 -17.65 32.41 -22.55
C ASP A 135 -17.41 31.65 -23.87
N ASN A 136 -16.76 30.49 -23.82
CA ASN A 136 -16.57 29.61 -24.97
C ASN A 136 -17.91 29.06 -25.50
N VAL A 137 -18.82 28.62 -24.63
CA VAL A 137 -20.15 28.14 -25.04
C VAL A 137 -20.95 29.26 -25.71
N ILE A 138 -20.93 30.47 -25.15
CA ILE A 138 -21.59 31.66 -25.74
C ILE A 138 -21.00 31.98 -27.11
N ALA A 139 -19.67 31.98 -27.23
CA ALA A 139 -18.99 32.40 -28.45
C ALA A 139 -19.07 31.37 -29.59
N LYS A 140 -18.99 30.07 -29.27
CA LYS A 140 -18.77 29.00 -30.26
C LYS A 140 -19.99 28.12 -30.50
N LEU A 141 -20.97 28.07 -29.58
CA LEU A 141 -22.09 27.13 -29.64
C LEU A 141 -23.46 27.85 -29.70
N PRO A 142 -23.90 28.34 -30.88
CA PRO A 142 -25.07 29.22 -31.02
C PRO A 142 -26.43 28.56 -30.73
N HIS A 143 -26.44 27.27 -30.41
CA HIS A 143 -27.65 26.52 -30.05
C HIS A 143 -27.84 26.40 -28.54
N PHE A 144 -26.86 26.83 -27.74
CA PHE A 144 -27.00 27.01 -26.31
C PHE A 144 -27.43 28.44 -26.02
N ASN A 145 -28.63 28.60 -25.47
CA ASN A 145 -29.12 29.89 -24.98
C ASN A 145 -28.66 30.06 -23.54
N PHE A 146 -27.88 31.11 -23.26
CA PHE A 146 -27.49 31.45 -21.90
C PHE A 146 -28.71 31.96 -21.11
N GLU A 147 -29.00 31.33 -19.97
CA GLU A 147 -30.16 31.65 -19.13
C GLU A 147 -29.80 32.44 -17.87
N GLY A 148 -28.50 32.63 -17.60
CA GLY A 148 -28.00 33.38 -16.45
C GLY A 148 -27.48 32.50 -15.32
N ILE A 149 -27.37 33.08 -14.13
CA ILE A 149 -26.91 32.40 -12.91
C ILE A 149 -28.09 31.62 -12.32
N SER A 150 -27.87 30.34 -12.03
CA SER A 150 -28.89 29.47 -11.43
C SER A 150 -28.81 29.44 -9.90
N TYR A 151 -27.61 29.31 -9.36
CA TYR A 151 -27.29 29.30 -7.93
C TYR A 151 -25.79 29.55 -7.75
N TYR A 152 -25.34 29.62 -6.50
CA TYR A 152 -23.95 29.78 -6.15
C TYR A 152 -23.44 28.57 -5.37
N VAL A 153 -22.18 28.19 -5.57
CA VAL A 153 -21.53 27.05 -4.91
C VAL A 153 -20.25 27.53 -4.22
N GLY A 154 -19.63 26.69 -3.39
CA GLY A 154 -18.36 27.06 -2.75
C GLY A 154 -17.30 27.22 -3.83
N GLY A 155 -16.59 28.34 -3.86
CA GLY A 155 -15.50 28.48 -4.81
C GLY A 155 -14.40 27.44 -4.52
N PRO A 156 -13.63 27.02 -5.53
CA PRO A 156 -12.39 26.32 -5.27
C PRO A 156 -11.54 27.22 -4.35
N LEU A 157 -10.88 26.63 -3.36
CA LEU A 157 -9.87 27.32 -2.55
C LEU A 157 -8.61 27.69 -3.36
N THR A 158 -8.71 27.69 -4.69
CA THR A 158 -7.67 28.07 -5.62
C THR A 158 -8.24 29.09 -6.62
N SER A 159 -7.70 30.32 -6.55
CA SER A 159 -7.90 31.46 -7.47
C SER A 159 -9.11 32.40 -7.25
N LYS A 160 -8.96 33.35 -6.31
CA LYS A 160 -9.12 34.80 -6.60
C LYS A 160 -8.76 35.66 -5.39
N ASP A 161 -7.96 36.69 -5.68
CA ASP A 161 -7.51 37.79 -4.82
C ASP A 161 -6.53 37.44 -3.71
N GLY A 162 -5.26 37.70 -4.00
CA GLY A 162 -4.26 37.96 -2.98
C GLY A 162 -4.71 39.09 -2.05
N GLY A 163 -4.67 38.80 -0.76
CA GLY A 163 -4.73 39.78 0.32
C GLY A 163 -6.06 39.83 1.06
N LEU A 164 -6.14 39.11 2.18
CA LEU A 164 -6.07 39.68 3.53
C LEU A 164 -6.20 38.56 4.58
N PHE A 165 -5.06 38.05 5.04
CA PHE A 165 -4.96 37.63 6.43
C PHE A 165 -5.21 38.86 7.29
N ASN A 166 -6.15 38.76 8.23
CA ASN A 166 -6.09 39.60 9.41
C ASN A 166 -5.65 38.72 10.59
N ASN A 167 -4.36 38.88 10.89
CA ASN A 167 -3.72 38.82 12.21
C ASN A 167 -3.68 37.46 12.92
N ASP A 168 -2.78 36.59 12.45
CA ASP A 168 -1.75 36.01 13.34
C ASP A 168 -0.48 35.63 12.53
N GLU A 169 0.39 36.63 12.32
CA GLU A 169 1.49 36.70 11.34
C GLU A 169 2.78 35.97 11.83
N SER A 170 2.67 34.80 12.47
CA SER A 170 3.87 34.11 12.98
C SER A 170 3.86 32.58 12.99
N ALA A 171 2.77 31.92 12.57
CA ALA A 171 2.67 30.45 12.67
C ALA A 171 2.21 29.74 11.39
N ARG A 172 1.95 30.44 10.26
CA ARG A 172 1.46 29.84 9.00
C ARG A 172 2.40 29.99 7.80
N ASP A 173 3.52 30.72 7.91
CA ASP A 173 4.43 30.98 6.79
C ASP A 173 5.41 29.83 6.47
N ALA A 174 5.35 28.69 7.16
CA ALA A 174 6.35 27.61 7.05
C ALA A 174 5.92 26.39 6.21
N ILE A 175 4.69 26.33 5.67
CA ILE A 175 4.14 25.09 5.06
C ILE A 175 3.76 25.25 3.56
N ASP A 176 3.90 26.43 2.96
CA ASP A 176 3.44 26.68 1.57
C ASP A 176 4.52 27.29 0.65
N GLN A 177 5.80 27.03 0.94
CA GLN A 177 6.94 27.55 0.15
C GLN A 177 7.75 26.42 -0.47
N ILE A 178 7.99 26.50 -1.78
CA ILE A 178 9.03 25.71 -2.46
C ILE A 178 10.33 26.52 -2.37
N THR A 179 11.45 25.89 -2.04
CA THR A 179 12.76 26.54 -2.05
C THR A 179 13.71 25.87 -3.03
N ASP A 180 14.71 26.62 -3.49
CA ASP A 180 15.90 26.00 -4.07
C ASP A 180 16.54 25.10 -3.00
N ASP A 181 16.82 23.85 -3.35
CA ASP A 181 17.51 22.93 -2.44
C ASP A 181 19.02 23.18 -2.54
N ASN A 182 19.45 24.42 -2.28
CA ASN A 182 20.86 24.77 -2.22
C ASN A 182 21.32 24.88 -0.76
N VAL A 183 22.46 24.27 -0.44
CA VAL A 183 23.07 24.45 0.88
C VAL A 183 24.02 25.64 0.80
N GLU A 184 23.48 26.85 0.96
CA GLU A 184 24.12 28.17 0.74
C GLU A 184 25.65 28.20 0.59
N GLY A 185 26.09 28.82 -0.51
CA GLY A 185 27.38 29.47 -0.66
C GLY A 185 27.85 29.58 -2.10
N THR A 186 27.41 30.59 -2.86
CA THR A 186 28.14 30.99 -4.08
C THR A 186 29.55 31.43 -3.68
N PHE A 187 30.55 30.59 -3.92
CA PHE A 187 31.95 30.96 -3.74
C PHE A 187 32.38 31.86 -4.90
N THR A 188 32.12 33.17 -4.81
CA THR A 188 32.75 34.13 -5.74
C THR A 188 34.22 34.29 -5.35
N THR A 189 35.14 33.67 -6.10
CA THR A 189 36.58 33.84 -5.86
C THR A 189 37.07 35.17 -6.44
N SER A 190 37.15 36.20 -5.59
CA SER A 190 38.02 37.35 -5.83
C SER A 190 39.34 37.15 -5.07
N GLY A 191 40.29 36.41 -5.65
CA GLY A 191 41.68 36.41 -5.17
C GLY A 191 42.42 35.09 -5.29
N GLU A 192 43.63 35.14 -5.85
CA GLU A 192 44.57 34.04 -6.03
C GLU A 192 44.85 33.27 -4.72
N GLY A 193 44.55 31.96 -4.69
CA GLY A 193 44.91 31.08 -3.58
C GLY A 193 44.16 29.74 -3.54
N ASP A 194 44.46 28.87 -4.51
CA ASP A 194 44.50 27.40 -4.39
C ASP A 194 43.27 26.66 -3.80
N PHE A 195 42.20 26.53 -4.60
CA PHE A 195 41.33 25.33 -4.71
C PHE A 195 40.61 25.42 -6.06
N GLY A 196 41.21 24.82 -7.09
CA GLY A 196 40.55 24.61 -8.37
C GLY A 196 40.12 23.15 -8.44
N ILE A 197 38.82 22.89 -8.33
CA ILE A 197 38.25 21.56 -8.50
C ILE A 197 37.31 21.64 -9.69
N SER A 198 37.91 21.33 -10.83
CA SER A 198 37.26 21.28 -12.12
C SER A 198 36.17 20.22 -12.15
N THR A 199 35.13 20.49 -12.93
CA THR A 199 34.15 19.52 -13.47
C THR A 199 34.73 18.23 -14.09
N GLU A 200 36.06 18.06 -14.18
CA GLU A 200 36.70 16.78 -14.53
C GLU A 200 36.49 15.69 -13.46
N GLN A 201 36.23 16.04 -12.18
CA GLN A 201 36.19 15.06 -11.09
C GLN A 201 34.89 14.26 -11.08
N SER A 202 33.74 14.94 -11.06
CA SER A 202 32.42 14.31 -11.28
C SER A 202 32.39 13.43 -12.53
N GLY A 203 33.03 13.88 -13.62
CA GLY A 203 33.10 13.16 -14.89
C GLY A 203 33.73 11.77 -14.80
N SER A 204 34.80 11.66 -14.02
CA SER A 204 35.48 10.41 -13.75
C SER A 204 34.72 9.51 -12.78
N VAL A 205 34.11 10.08 -11.73
CA VAL A 205 33.41 9.31 -10.68
C VAL A 205 32.21 8.57 -11.24
N ILE A 206 31.43 9.21 -12.11
CA ILE A 206 30.24 8.61 -12.72
C ILE A 206 30.52 7.89 -14.04
N ASN A 207 31.79 7.74 -14.43
CA ASN A 207 32.23 7.12 -15.69
C ASN A 207 31.71 7.79 -16.99
N ILE A 208 31.23 9.04 -16.95
CA ILE A 208 30.77 9.75 -18.16
C ILE A 208 31.94 10.11 -19.09
N ASP A 209 33.14 10.36 -18.57
CA ASP A 209 34.30 10.67 -19.42
C ASP A 209 34.75 9.45 -20.22
N THR A 210 34.67 8.25 -19.62
CA THR A 210 34.93 6.99 -20.29
C THR A 210 33.83 6.69 -21.31
N PHE A 211 32.56 6.91 -20.96
CA PHE A 211 31.44 6.81 -21.89
C PHE A 211 31.67 7.67 -23.15
N ARG A 212 32.01 8.95 -23.00
CA ARG A 212 32.26 9.88 -24.13
C ARG A 212 33.44 9.48 -25.01
N GLN A 213 34.46 8.84 -24.42
CA GLN A 213 35.63 8.35 -25.14
C GLN A 213 35.39 7.00 -25.82
N THR A 214 34.36 6.27 -25.41
CA THR A 214 34.03 4.95 -25.95
C THR A 214 33.47 5.09 -27.36
N PRO A 215 34.07 4.45 -28.39
CA PRO A 215 33.68 4.65 -29.78
C PRO A 215 32.20 4.38 -30.09
N GLN A 216 31.58 3.47 -29.35
CA GLN A 216 30.17 3.10 -29.48
C GLN A 216 29.19 4.19 -29.02
N TYR A 217 29.63 5.06 -28.09
CA TYR A 217 28.78 6.08 -27.47
C TYR A 217 29.15 7.50 -27.85
N ARG A 218 30.19 7.69 -28.67
CA ARG A 218 30.75 9.01 -29.00
C ARG A 218 29.76 9.96 -29.67
N ASP A 219 28.72 9.44 -30.30
CA ASP A 219 27.63 10.18 -30.96
C ASP A 219 26.40 10.40 -30.06
N ILE A 220 26.42 9.87 -28.84
CA ILE A 220 25.36 10.05 -27.83
C ILE A 220 25.75 11.24 -26.95
N ASP A 221 25.18 12.41 -27.25
CA ASP A 221 25.46 13.66 -26.56
C ASP A 221 24.19 14.45 -26.18
N GLY A 222 23.00 13.94 -26.51
CA GLY A 222 21.69 14.55 -26.32
C GLY A 222 21.17 15.32 -27.54
N SER A 223 21.93 15.38 -28.64
CA SER A 223 21.51 16.07 -29.88
C SER A 223 20.15 15.62 -30.39
N GLY A 224 19.24 16.58 -30.53
CA GLY A 224 17.88 16.35 -31.03
C GLY A 224 16.83 16.11 -29.94
N TYR A 225 17.21 16.12 -28.66
CA TYR A 225 16.33 15.97 -27.50
C TYR A 225 16.40 17.21 -26.63
N ALA A 226 15.36 17.42 -25.81
CA ALA A 226 15.29 18.56 -24.90
C ALA A 226 15.18 18.13 -23.43
N VAL A 227 15.84 18.90 -22.55
CA VAL A 227 15.68 18.85 -21.10
C VAL A 227 14.99 20.13 -20.60
N VAL A 228 14.04 19.98 -19.69
CA VAL A 228 13.38 21.11 -19.01
C VAL A 228 14.05 21.34 -17.67
N ILE A 229 14.41 22.59 -17.41
CA ILE A 229 14.92 23.04 -16.12
C ILE A 229 13.82 23.88 -15.46
N LEU A 230 13.24 23.37 -14.36
CA LEU A 230 12.27 24.07 -13.52
C LEU A 230 12.99 24.61 -12.29
N ASP A 231 13.35 25.89 -12.31
CA ASP A 231 14.25 26.50 -11.31
C ASP A 231 14.03 28.03 -11.19
N THR A 232 15.04 28.75 -10.72
CA THR A 232 15.14 30.22 -10.59
C THR A 232 15.32 30.98 -11.92
N GLY A 233 15.37 30.24 -13.03
CA GLY A 233 15.66 30.74 -14.37
C GLY A 233 17.01 30.27 -14.91
N ILE A 234 17.41 30.75 -16.08
CA ILE A 234 18.74 30.51 -16.68
C ILE A 234 19.29 31.85 -17.18
N ASP A 235 20.60 32.13 -17.02
CA ASP A 235 21.26 33.23 -17.71
C ASP A 235 21.18 32.98 -19.22
N LEU A 236 20.21 33.62 -19.85
CA LEU A 236 19.78 33.29 -21.21
C LEU A 236 20.90 33.54 -22.23
N ASN A 237 21.87 34.40 -21.93
CA ASN A 237 22.98 34.72 -22.84
C ASN A 237 24.31 34.11 -22.40
N HIS A 238 24.29 33.13 -21.48
CA HIS A 238 25.51 32.50 -21.01
C HIS A 238 26.12 31.62 -22.10
N SER A 239 27.41 31.81 -22.39
CA SER A 239 28.13 31.11 -23.47
C SER A 239 28.14 29.57 -23.37
N PHE A 240 27.79 29.01 -22.21
CA PHE A 240 27.68 27.55 -22.02
C PHE A 240 26.43 26.98 -22.70
N PHE A 241 25.40 27.78 -22.95
CA PHE A 241 24.16 27.35 -23.61
C PHE A 241 24.17 27.66 -25.11
N GLY A 242 25.37 27.74 -25.70
CA GLY A 242 25.59 27.96 -27.12
C GLY A 242 25.77 29.44 -27.49
N ALA A 243 25.94 29.69 -28.79
CA ALA A 243 26.05 31.05 -29.30
C ALA A 243 24.67 31.70 -29.43
N ASP A 244 24.57 32.99 -29.10
CA ASP A 244 23.48 33.87 -29.53
C ASP A 244 23.77 34.32 -30.98
N ALA A 245 23.40 33.48 -31.95
CA ALA A 245 23.78 33.72 -33.36
C ALA A 245 22.87 34.74 -34.05
N ASP A 246 21.64 34.92 -33.57
CA ASP A 246 20.67 35.88 -34.12
C ASP A 246 20.69 37.23 -33.37
N GLY A 247 21.42 37.32 -32.25
CA GLY A 247 21.63 38.54 -31.48
C GLY A 247 20.41 38.96 -30.68
N ASN A 248 19.54 38.01 -30.32
CA ASN A 248 18.29 38.26 -29.62
C ASN A 248 18.47 38.30 -28.09
N GLY A 249 19.68 38.02 -27.58
CA GLY A 249 20.00 37.96 -26.15
C GLY A 249 19.72 36.61 -25.49
N ILE A 250 19.38 35.58 -26.27
CA ILE A 250 19.10 34.21 -25.83
C ILE A 250 20.01 33.27 -26.63
N SER A 251 20.70 32.40 -25.91
CA SER A 251 21.61 31.42 -26.48
C SER A 251 20.81 30.38 -27.25
N ASN A 252 21.26 30.01 -28.46
CA ASN A 252 20.47 29.21 -29.40
C ASN A 252 20.06 27.81 -28.90
N ARG A 253 20.67 27.29 -27.84
CA ARG A 253 20.31 25.99 -27.26
C ARG A 253 19.15 26.11 -26.28
N ILE A 254 18.84 27.33 -25.84
CA ILE A 254 17.64 27.63 -25.08
C ILE A 254 16.51 27.87 -26.08
N ILE A 255 15.71 26.84 -26.31
CA ILE A 255 14.70 26.82 -27.38
C ILE A 255 13.33 27.34 -26.93
N TYR A 256 13.12 27.46 -25.62
CA TYR A 256 11.94 28.05 -25.03
C TYR A 256 12.25 28.61 -23.63
N THR A 257 11.63 29.74 -23.28
CA THR A 257 11.71 30.33 -21.94
C THR A 257 10.34 30.84 -21.51
N GLN A 258 10.01 30.70 -20.23
CA GLN A 258 8.81 31.29 -19.65
C GLN A 258 8.96 31.46 -18.13
N ASP A 259 8.49 32.61 -17.64
CA ASP A 259 8.36 32.92 -16.21
C ASP A 259 6.94 32.56 -15.73
N PHE A 260 6.85 31.68 -14.72
CA PHE A 260 5.61 31.30 -14.03
C PHE A 260 5.51 31.93 -12.63
N THR A 261 6.47 32.78 -12.26
CA THR A 261 6.48 33.50 -11.00
C THR A 261 5.76 34.85 -11.11
N ASN A 262 5.64 35.56 -9.99
CA ASN A 262 5.08 36.91 -9.96
C ASN A 262 6.15 38.00 -10.11
N ASP A 263 7.38 37.65 -10.53
CA ASP A 263 8.51 38.58 -10.63
C ASP A 263 8.38 39.54 -11.82
N GLY A 264 7.59 39.15 -12.84
CA GLY A 264 6.97 40.08 -13.78
C GLY A 264 7.88 40.59 -14.90
N ASP A 265 8.98 39.87 -15.19
CA ASP A 265 9.85 40.17 -16.34
C ASP A 265 9.42 39.41 -17.62
N GLY A 266 8.60 38.37 -17.48
CA GLY A 266 8.01 37.59 -18.57
C GLY A 266 8.99 36.65 -19.27
N THR A 267 10.20 36.44 -18.72
CA THR A 267 11.22 35.56 -19.27
C THR A 267 11.93 34.83 -18.15
N ALA A 268 12.32 33.57 -18.34
CA ALA A 268 13.07 32.81 -17.33
C ALA A 268 14.55 33.24 -17.19
N ASN A 269 14.84 34.55 -17.11
CA ASN A 269 16.22 35.04 -17.04
C ASN A 269 16.72 35.07 -15.59
N ASP A 270 17.77 34.30 -15.32
CA ASP A 270 18.25 34.11 -13.95
C ASP A 270 18.95 35.34 -13.36
N VAL A 271 18.55 35.72 -12.15
CA VAL A 271 19.21 36.73 -11.31
C VAL A 271 19.76 36.11 -10.03
N ASN A 272 19.26 34.95 -9.62
CA ASN A 272 19.70 34.21 -8.43
C ASN A 272 21.04 33.49 -8.69
N GLY A 273 21.10 32.73 -9.77
CA GLY A 273 22.26 31.97 -10.21
C GLY A 273 22.14 30.46 -10.04
N HIS A 274 21.21 29.98 -9.22
CA HIS A 274 21.02 28.56 -8.96
C HIS A 274 20.63 27.80 -10.24
N GLY A 275 19.61 28.26 -10.96
CA GLY A 275 19.10 27.58 -12.15
C GLY A 275 20.10 27.62 -13.32
N THR A 276 20.89 28.69 -13.42
CA THR A 276 22.03 28.76 -14.35
C THR A 276 23.08 27.67 -14.07
N ASN A 277 23.42 27.45 -12.80
CA ASN A 277 24.35 26.40 -12.39
C ASN A 277 23.77 25.01 -12.70
N VAL A 278 22.53 24.74 -12.26
CA VAL A 278 21.80 23.49 -12.49
C VAL A 278 21.70 23.15 -13.98
N ALA A 279 21.28 24.11 -14.82
CA ALA A 279 21.16 23.91 -16.25
C ALA A 279 22.51 23.58 -16.92
N SER A 280 23.61 24.14 -16.40
CA SER A 280 24.94 23.89 -16.94
C SER A 280 25.42 22.46 -16.65
N ILE A 281 25.07 21.90 -15.49
CA ILE A 281 25.39 20.50 -15.15
C ILE A 281 24.65 19.56 -16.10
N ALA A 282 23.38 19.83 -16.39
CA ALA A 282 22.60 18.99 -17.30
C ALA A 282 23.10 19.08 -18.75
N ALA A 283 23.32 20.29 -19.29
CA ALA A 283 23.40 20.49 -20.74
C ALA A 283 24.37 21.59 -21.23
N SER A 284 25.38 21.98 -20.44
CA SER A 284 26.41 22.91 -20.93
C SER A 284 27.12 22.35 -22.18
N SER A 285 27.15 23.16 -23.24
CA SER A 285 27.86 22.90 -24.49
C SER A 285 29.33 23.37 -24.48
N SER A 286 29.82 23.86 -23.34
CA SER A 286 31.21 24.30 -23.19
C SER A 286 32.17 23.13 -23.40
N SER A 287 33.17 23.30 -24.25
CA SER A 287 34.21 22.29 -24.46
C SER A 287 35.12 22.08 -23.25
N THR A 288 35.16 23.05 -22.33
CA THR A 288 35.97 23.01 -21.12
C THR A 288 35.17 22.54 -19.91
N TYR A 289 33.88 22.87 -19.87
CA TYR A 289 32.97 22.54 -18.78
C TYR A 289 31.69 21.91 -19.35
N PRO A 290 31.79 20.73 -19.98
CA PRO A 290 30.63 20.09 -20.61
C PRO A 290 29.66 19.62 -19.54
N GLY A 291 28.38 19.95 -19.71
CA GLY A 291 27.30 19.31 -18.96
C GLY A 291 27.17 17.86 -19.38
N ILE A 292 26.35 17.07 -18.70
CA ILE A 292 26.18 15.64 -18.98
C ILE A 292 25.77 15.41 -20.45
N ALA A 293 24.73 16.10 -20.91
CA ALA A 293 24.19 16.02 -22.27
C ALA A 293 24.48 17.34 -23.03
N PRO A 294 25.71 17.58 -23.48
CA PRO A 294 26.12 18.87 -24.08
C PRO A 294 25.40 19.19 -25.41
N GLY A 295 24.81 18.15 -26.04
CA GLY A 295 24.01 18.16 -27.25
C GLY A 295 22.49 18.26 -27.01
N ALA A 296 21.98 18.27 -25.76
CA ALA A 296 20.56 18.50 -25.44
C ALA A 296 20.10 19.97 -25.52
N ASP A 297 19.00 20.25 -26.24
CA ASP A 297 18.34 21.55 -26.18
C ASP A 297 17.74 21.79 -24.78
N ILE A 298 17.60 23.06 -24.39
CA ILE A 298 17.24 23.48 -23.03
C ILE A 298 15.92 24.26 -23.10
N ILE A 299 15.01 23.93 -22.19
CA ILE A 299 13.79 24.69 -21.93
C ILE A 299 13.90 25.28 -20.52
N ALA A 300 13.87 26.60 -20.42
CA ALA A 300 13.98 27.33 -19.15
C ALA A 300 12.59 27.71 -18.62
N LEU A 301 12.09 27.03 -17.59
CA LEU A 301 10.85 27.40 -16.93
C LEU A 301 11.17 27.92 -15.54
N GLN A 302 10.94 29.20 -15.31
CA GLN A 302 11.19 29.80 -14.00
C GLN A 302 9.97 29.58 -13.10
N VAL A 303 10.15 28.79 -12.05
CA VAL A 303 9.14 28.47 -11.03
C VAL A 303 9.55 28.93 -9.64
N LEU A 304 10.83 29.27 -9.46
CA LEU A 304 11.38 29.95 -8.29
C LEU A 304 11.69 31.41 -8.65
N GLY A 305 11.31 32.34 -7.80
CA GLY A 305 11.60 33.75 -7.98
C GLY A 305 13.06 34.09 -7.66
N ASN A 306 13.39 35.37 -7.73
CA ASN A 306 14.75 35.90 -7.51
C ASN A 306 15.35 35.57 -6.12
N THR A 307 14.51 35.21 -5.15
CA THR A 307 14.92 34.80 -3.79
C THR A 307 15.21 33.31 -3.65
N GLY A 308 15.04 32.51 -4.71
CA GLY A 308 15.12 31.05 -4.63
C GLY A 308 13.82 30.42 -4.11
N GLN A 309 12.72 31.18 -4.02
CA GLN A 309 11.45 30.70 -3.47
C GLN A 309 10.36 30.67 -4.53
N GLY A 310 9.50 29.65 -4.49
CA GLY A 310 8.38 29.46 -5.42
C GLY A 310 7.12 28.95 -4.72
N SER A 311 6.13 28.54 -5.51
CA SER A 311 4.83 28.07 -5.03
C SER A 311 4.36 26.84 -5.81
N TRP A 312 3.61 25.95 -5.15
CA TRP A 312 3.05 24.75 -5.78
C TRP A 312 2.21 25.03 -7.03
N PRO A 313 1.33 26.05 -7.07
CA PRO A 313 0.56 26.35 -8.26
C PRO A 313 1.42 26.78 -9.47
N ALA A 314 2.53 27.49 -9.23
CA ALA A 314 3.44 27.88 -10.31
C ALA A 314 4.19 26.68 -10.90
N LEU A 315 4.58 25.74 -10.04
CA LEU A 315 5.18 24.47 -10.47
C LEU A 315 4.16 23.60 -11.24
N GLU A 316 2.93 23.51 -10.75
CA GLU A 316 1.82 22.80 -11.41
C GLU A 316 1.54 23.37 -12.82
N GLU A 317 1.41 24.69 -12.94
CA GLU A 317 1.17 25.35 -14.24
C GLU A 317 2.33 25.12 -15.22
N ALA A 318 3.57 25.11 -14.71
CA ALA A 318 4.75 24.79 -15.51
C ALA A 318 4.75 23.32 -15.98
N LEU A 319 4.42 22.36 -15.12
CA LEU A 319 4.31 20.95 -15.48
C LEU A 319 3.19 20.70 -16.51
N GLN A 320 2.05 21.36 -16.38
CA GLN A 320 0.97 21.33 -17.37
C GLN A 320 1.45 21.84 -18.74
N TRP A 321 2.28 22.89 -18.74
CA TRP A 321 2.92 23.36 -19.96
C TRP A 321 3.88 22.31 -20.55
N VAL A 322 4.68 21.61 -19.73
CA VAL A 322 5.57 20.55 -20.21
C VAL A 322 4.75 19.42 -20.86
N VAL A 323 3.70 18.94 -20.20
CA VAL A 323 2.80 17.89 -20.73
C VAL A 323 2.25 18.30 -22.10
N ALA A 324 1.78 19.55 -22.23
CA ALA A 324 1.22 20.06 -23.48
C ALA A 324 2.25 20.21 -24.61
N ASN A 325 3.55 20.28 -24.30
CA ASN A 325 4.61 20.58 -25.25
C ASN A 325 5.68 19.49 -25.41
N ALA A 326 5.59 18.38 -24.66
CA ALA A 326 6.59 17.30 -24.65
C ALA A 326 6.91 16.77 -26.06
N GLY A 327 5.88 16.38 -26.82
CA GLY A 327 6.07 15.91 -28.19
C GLY A 327 6.52 17.00 -29.18
N ARG A 328 6.24 18.28 -28.90
CA ARG A 328 6.62 19.41 -29.77
C ARG A 328 8.11 19.69 -29.72
N TYR A 329 8.70 19.65 -28.53
CA TYR A 329 10.12 19.97 -28.33
C TYR A 329 10.99 18.73 -28.13
N ASN A 330 10.43 17.53 -28.32
CA ASN A 330 11.12 16.27 -28.08
C ASN A 330 11.72 16.19 -26.66
N ILE A 331 10.90 16.57 -25.67
CA ILE A 331 11.29 16.56 -24.25
C ILE A 331 11.47 15.11 -23.82
N THR A 332 12.59 14.81 -23.16
CA THR A 332 12.91 13.47 -22.63
C THR A 332 13.11 13.46 -21.12
N ALA A 333 13.44 14.60 -20.53
CA ALA A 333 13.65 14.70 -19.09
C ALA A 333 13.25 16.07 -18.57
N ILE A 334 12.81 16.12 -17.32
CA ILE A 334 12.67 17.34 -16.54
C ILE A 334 13.54 17.26 -15.29
N ASN A 335 14.06 18.42 -14.85
CA ASN A 335 14.81 18.57 -13.63
C ASN A 335 14.11 19.55 -12.68
N MET A 336 13.81 19.09 -11.47
CA MET A 336 13.26 19.87 -10.37
C MET A 336 14.28 19.88 -9.22
N SER A 337 15.25 20.79 -9.29
CA SER A 337 16.24 21.02 -8.22
C SER A 337 15.67 21.93 -7.13
N LEU A 338 14.57 21.47 -6.54
CA LEU A 338 13.74 22.21 -5.59
C LEU A 338 13.02 21.25 -4.65
N GLY A 339 12.58 21.77 -3.51
CA GLY A 339 11.93 20.99 -2.47
C GLY A 339 11.09 21.83 -1.52
N ASP A 340 10.45 21.16 -0.58
CA ASP A 340 9.59 21.76 0.45
C ASP A 340 10.25 21.87 1.83
N GLY A 341 11.52 21.44 1.93
CA GLY A 341 12.26 21.34 3.20
C GLY A 341 11.71 20.25 4.14
N GLY A 342 10.79 19.41 3.67
CA GLY A 342 10.21 18.30 4.41
C GLY A 342 11.04 17.02 4.32
N ASN A 343 10.72 16.06 5.19
CA ASN A 343 11.35 14.75 5.24
C ASN A 343 10.27 13.68 5.46
N TYR A 344 9.93 12.96 4.39
CA TYR A 344 8.80 12.05 4.35
C TYR A 344 9.25 10.61 4.10
N THR A 345 8.53 9.68 4.74
CA THR A 345 8.65 8.23 4.50
C THR A 345 7.44 7.65 3.77
N ASN A 346 6.38 8.46 3.60
CA ASN A 346 5.17 8.12 2.87
C ASN A 346 4.63 9.36 2.16
N LEU A 347 4.02 9.17 0.99
CA LEU A 347 3.38 10.25 0.24
C LEU A 347 2.22 10.86 1.06
N GLN A 348 2.20 12.19 1.15
CA GLN A 348 1.13 12.95 1.80
C GLN A 348 -0.08 13.09 0.84
N SER A 349 -1.30 13.11 1.38
CA SER A 349 -2.55 12.83 0.65
C SER A 349 -3.20 14.00 -0.11
N SER A 350 -2.49 15.06 -0.51
CA SER A 350 -3.14 16.24 -1.10
C SER A 350 -2.27 17.03 -2.10
N ASN A 351 -1.75 16.43 -3.16
CA ASN A 351 -0.74 17.12 -3.95
C ASN A 351 -1.06 17.04 -5.45
N GLY A 352 -1.56 18.14 -6.03
CA GLY A 352 -2.01 18.27 -7.42
C GLY A 352 -0.89 18.32 -8.48
N LEU A 353 0.26 17.69 -8.21
CA LEU A 353 1.31 17.50 -9.22
C LEU A 353 1.33 16.07 -9.78
N VAL A 354 0.68 15.13 -9.08
CA VAL A 354 0.79 13.69 -9.35
C VAL A 354 0.23 13.36 -10.73
N ASP A 355 -0.85 14.00 -11.15
CA ASP A 355 -1.47 13.78 -12.45
C ASP A 355 -0.60 14.30 -13.61
N GLU A 356 0.04 15.48 -13.50
CA GLU A 356 1.01 15.92 -14.51
C GLU A 356 2.23 15.00 -14.58
N LEU A 357 2.78 14.57 -13.44
CA LEU A 357 3.98 13.73 -13.40
C LEU A 357 3.70 12.33 -13.98
N LEU A 358 2.52 11.74 -13.70
CA LEU A 358 2.07 10.52 -14.35
C LEU A 358 1.84 10.70 -15.86
N ALA A 359 1.30 11.86 -16.27
CA ALA A 359 1.14 12.17 -17.69
C ALA A 359 2.50 12.25 -18.40
N LEU A 360 3.51 12.88 -17.78
CA LEU A 360 4.89 12.94 -18.31
C LEU A 360 5.52 11.55 -18.45
N GLN A 361 5.36 10.68 -17.45
CA GLN A 361 5.81 9.29 -17.54
C GLN A 361 5.19 8.56 -18.74
N SER A 362 3.89 8.73 -18.99
CA SER A 362 3.20 8.13 -20.14
C SER A 362 3.70 8.64 -21.51
N LEU A 363 4.30 9.84 -21.52
CA LEU A 363 4.90 10.46 -22.70
C LEU A 363 6.38 10.07 -22.87
N GLY A 364 6.93 9.23 -21.99
CA GLY A 364 8.35 8.88 -21.98
C GLY A 364 9.25 10.06 -21.61
N VAL A 365 8.76 10.93 -20.71
CA VAL A 365 9.53 12.01 -20.10
C VAL A 365 9.90 11.59 -18.67
N ILE A 366 11.20 11.52 -18.39
CA ILE A 366 11.73 11.14 -17.07
C ILE A 366 11.71 12.36 -16.15
N SER A 367 11.06 12.23 -14.99
CA SER A 367 10.99 13.28 -13.96
C SER A 367 12.04 13.06 -12.88
N VAL A 368 12.87 14.06 -12.63
CA VAL A 368 13.99 13.99 -11.68
C VAL A 368 13.88 15.12 -10.65
N ALA A 369 14.00 14.79 -9.37
CA ALA A 369 13.97 15.76 -8.28
C ALA A 369 15.11 15.58 -7.28
N ALA A 370 15.54 16.68 -6.67
CA ALA A 370 16.46 16.68 -5.55
C ALA A 370 15.82 16.00 -4.33
N ALA A 371 16.54 15.10 -3.64
CA ALA A 371 16.00 14.42 -2.46
C ALA A 371 15.78 15.36 -1.26
N GLY A 372 16.45 16.52 -1.24
CA GLY A 372 16.43 17.52 -0.17
C GLY A 372 17.74 17.56 0.64
N ASN A 373 17.94 18.63 1.41
CA ASN A 373 19.21 18.91 2.11
C ASN A 373 19.09 19.06 3.65
N ASP A 374 17.95 18.69 4.22
CA ASP A 374 17.67 18.90 5.64
C ASP A 374 17.97 17.67 6.51
N TYR A 375 18.72 16.69 6.00
CA TYR A 375 19.01 15.46 6.75
C TYR A 375 19.67 15.73 8.11
N PHE A 376 20.57 16.71 8.19
CA PHE A 376 21.16 17.14 9.47
C PHE A 376 20.10 17.66 10.47
N ASN A 377 19.05 18.32 10.00
CA ASN A 377 17.99 18.82 10.87
C ASN A 377 17.07 17.70 11.36
N PHE A 378 16.79 16.71 10.50
CA PHE A 378 15.89 15.60 10.81
C PHE A 378 16.56 14.40 11.50
N GLN A 379 17.84 14.15 11.22
CA GLN A 379 18.63 13.03 11.74
C GLN A 379 17.98 11.65 11.52
N THR A 380 17.12 11.54 10.51
CA THR A 380 16.27 10.38 10.24
C THR A 380 16.01 10.23 8.75
N SER A 381 15.80 8.98 8.32
CA SER A 381 15.56 8.63 6.93
C SER A 381 14.28 9.26 6.36
N GLY A 382 14.35 9.73 5.12
CA GLY A 382 13.24 10.27 4.35
C GLY A 382 13.75 11.10 3.16
N VAL A 383 12.82 11.56 2.32
CA VAL A 383 13.08 12.49 1.20
C VAL A 383 12.00 13.58 1.17
N GLY A 384 12.27 14.71 0.52
CA GLY A 384 11.37 15.85 0.44
C GLY A 384 10.31 15.71 -0.65
N PHE A 385 9.38 16.65 -0.71
CA PHE A 385 8.42 16.76 -1.82
C PHE A 385 8.94 17.78 -2.85
N PRO A 386 8.93 17.49 -4.18
CA PRO A 386 8.22 16.41 -4.87
C PRO A 386 8.99 15.08 -5.05
N ALA A 387 10.19 14.92 -4.50
CA ALA A 387 10.99 13.70 -4.69
C ALA A 387 10.33 12.43 -4.12
N ILE A 388 9.51 12.54 -3.08
CA ILE A 388 8.74 11.42 -2.50
C ILE A 388 7.63 10.87 -3.43
N ILE A 389 7.30 11.57 -4.54
CA ILE A 389 6.22 11.15 -5.44
C ILE A 389 6.65 9.90 -6.24
N PRO A 390 5.86 8.81 -6.22
CA PRO A 390 6.14 7.65 -7.07
C PRO A 390 6.25 8.03 -8.55
N GLY A 391 7.31 7.56 -9.21
CA GLY A 391 7.60 7.89 -10.62
C GLY A 391 8.44 9.15 -10.82
N VAL A 392 8.78 9.88 -9.75
CA VAL A 392 9.84 10.90 -9.72
C VAL A 392 11.12 10.26 -9.19
N ILE A 393 12.23 10.47 -9.87
CA ILE A 393 13.53 9.94 -9.46
C ILE A 393 14.10 10.85 -8.37
N ALA A 394 14.17 10.34 -7.14
CA ALA A 394 14.73 11.04 -5.99
C ALA A 394 16.26 10.92 -5.94
N VAL A 395 16.96 12.05 -6.04
CA VAL A 395 18.43 12.09 -6.19
C VAL A 395 19.14 12.60 -4.93
N GLY A 396 19.94 11.75 -4.31
CA GLY A 396 20.85 12.08 -3.20
C GLY A 396 22.22 12.60 -3.67
N ALA A 397 22.98 13.22 -2.76
CA ALA A 397 24.27 13.87 -3.07
C ALA A 397 25.48 13.21 -2.38
N THR A 398 26.50 12.88 -3.19
CA THR A 398 27.84 12.48 -2.73
C THR A 398 28.89 13.54 -3.04
N PHE A 399 30.06 13.41 -2.42
CA PHE A 399 31.27 14.11 -2.85
C PHE A 399 31.87 13.50 -4.12
N ASP A 400 32.42 14.33 -5.00
CA ASP A 400 33.14 13.88 -6.21
C ASP A 400 34.66 13.88 -6.07
N ALA A 401 35.17 14.36 -4.94
CA ALA A 401 36.57 14.35 -4.57
C ALA A 401 36.76 14.64 -3.08
N ASN A 402 37.97 14.34 -2.61
CA ASN A 402 38.43 14.82 -1.31
C ASN A 402 38.62 16.35 -1.31
N VAL A 403 37.69 17.05 -0.66
CA VAL A 403 37.72 18.52 -0.51
C VAL A 403 38.15 18.94 0.91
N GLY A 404 38.53 17.97 1.75
CA GLY A 404 38.74 18.13 3.19
C GLY A 404 37.46 18.40 3.97
N GLY A 405 37.58 18.68 5.26
CA GLY A 405 36.41 18.97 6.10
C GLY A 405 35.61 20.20 5.65
N ARG A 406 34.29 20.13 5.81
CA ARG A 406 33.30 21.14 5.43
C ARG A 406 32.24 21.29 6.51
N GLN A 407 31.78 22.53 6.68
CA GLN A 407 30.69 22.87 7.58
C GLN A 407 29.74 23.81 6.85
N TRP A 408 28.44 23.52 6.93
CA TRP A 408 27.38 24.31 6.31
C TRP A 408 26.62 25.13 7.35
N GLN A 409 25.89 26.13 6.88
CA GLN A 409 25.12 27.03 7.75
C GLN A 409 23.98 26.32 8.49
N SER A 410 23.44 25.24 7.92
CA SER A 410 22.46 24.37 8.59
C SER A 410 22.99 23.76 9.88
N GLY A 411 24.32 23.65 10.02
CA GLY A 411 24.97 22.94 11.12
C GLY A 411 25.49 21.55 10.73
N ALA A 412 25.19 21.09 9.51
CA ALA A 412 25.81 19.90 8.94
C ALA A 412 27.34 20.08 8.89
N VAL A 413 28.09 19.04 9.22
CA VAL A 413 29.55 19.02 9.21
C VAL A 413 30.02 17.69 8.68
N ALA A 414 30.84 17.72 7.63
CA ALA A 414 31.68 16.61 7.21
C ALA A 414 33.09 16.90 7.73
N PHE A 415 33.60 16.11 8.68
CA PHE A 415 34.94 16.31 9.24
C PHE A 415 36.03 15.93 8.23
N THR A 416 35.76 14.92 7.42
CA THR A 416 36.50 14.58 6.19
C THR A 416 35.58 14.61 4.98
N SER A 417 36.16 14.46 3.79
CA SER A 417 35.43 14.16 2.56
C SER A 417 36.34 13.32 1.68
N ASP A 418 35.77 12.38 0.95
CA ASP A 418 36.42 11.65 -0.14
C ASP A 418 35.37 11.30 -1.21
N VAL A 419 35.82 10.76 -2.34
CA VAL A 419 34.93 10.27 -3.40
C VAL A 419 33.93 9.27 -2.83
N ASP A 420 32.67 9.36 -3.26
CA ASP A 420 31.56 8.47 -2.91
C ASP A 420 31.00 8.61 -1.49
N GLU A 421 31.66 9.35 -0.59
CA GLU A 421 31.10 9.68 0.74
C GLU A 421 29.79 10.45 0.58
N ILE A 422 28.74 10.02 1.29
CA ILE A 422 27.45 10.70 1.29
C ILE A 422 27.57 12.00 2.08
N THR A 423 27.07 13.09 1.50
CA THR A 423 27.09 14.38 2.18
C THR A 423 26.15 14.41 3.40
N PRO A 424 26.52 15.05 4.53
CA PRO A 424 25.71 15.03 5.75
C PRO A 424 24.38 15.78 5.62
N PHE A 425 24.24 16.65 4.61
CA PHE A 425 22.98 17.35 4.36
C PHE A 425 22.01 16.50 3.51
N SER A 426 22.48 15.57 2.69
CA SER A 426 21.63 14.85 1.73
C SER A 426 20.56 14.01 2.43
N GLN A 427 19.30 14.32 2.16
CA GLN A 427 18.19 13.45 2.53
C GLN A 427 18.30 12.11 1.81
N ARG A 428 17.87 11.05 2.49
CA ARG A 428 18.07 9.65 2.06
C ARG A 428 17.17 8.65 2.76
N GLY A 429 16.75 7.62 2.04
CA GLY A 429 16.07 6.47 2.63
C GLY A 429 15.96 5.24 1.75
N VAL A 430 16.03 4.06 2.36
CA VAL A 430 15.93 2.77 1.66
C VAL A 430 14.54 2.63 1.04
N GLY A 431 14.49 2.38 -0.26
CA GLY A 431 13.24 2.31 -1.02
C GLY A 431 12.58 3.67 -1.30
N LEU A 432 13.21 4.78 -0.90
CA LEU A 432 12.74 6.15 -1.14
C LEU A 432 13.72 6.98 -1.99
N THR A 433 15.02 6.71 -1.88
CA THR A 433 16.06 7.34 -2.70
C THR A 433 16.45 6.40 -3.83
N ASP A 434 16.23 6.85 -5.07
CA ASP A 434 16.48 6.03 -6.25
C ASP A 434 17.95 5.97 -6.63
N ILE A 435 18.68 7.08 -6.49
CA ILE A 435 20.07 7.13 -6.93
C ILE A 435 20.83 8.28 -6.27
N PHE A 436 22.13 8.12 -6.13
CA PHE A 436 23.06 9.18 -5.75
C PHE A 436 23.88 9.65 -6.95
N ALA A 437 24.18 10.94 -6.95
CA ALA A 437 25.09 11.56 -7.91
C ALA A 437 25.96 12.64 -7.22
N PRO A 438 27.07 13.06 -7.85
CA PRO A 438 27.87 14.18 -7.39
C PRO A 438 27.06 15.44 -7.09
N GLY A 439 27.15 15.93 -5.85
CA GLY A 439 26.43 17.13 -5.40
C GLY A 439 27.28 18.11 -4.57
N ALA A 440 28.52 17.79 -4.21
CA ALA A 440 29.37 18.64 -3.37
C ALA A 440 30.88 18.53 -3.72
N ILE A 441 31.60 19.57 -4.14
CA ILE A 441 31.18 20.91 -4.62
C ILE A 441 31.22 20.89 -6.15
N ILE A 442 30.11 21.23 -6.79
CA ILE A 442 30.01 21.16 -8.26
C ILE A 442 30.20 22.55 -8.86
N GLU A 443 31.22 22.70 -9.72
CA GLU A 443 31.42 23.90 -10.53
C GLU A 443 30.48 23.91 -11.73
N GLY A 444 29.72 25.00 -11.92
CA GLY A 444 28.81 25.20 -13.05
C GLY A 444 28.84 26.63 -13.55
N ALA A 445 27.99 26.97 -14.52
CA ALA A 445 27.86 28.33 -15.05
C ALA A 445 27.44 29.32 -13.94
N ALA A 446 27.98 30.54 -14.01
CA ALA A 446 27.61 31.63 -13.12
C ALA A 446 26.89 32.74 -13.89
N VAL A 447 25.88 33.37 -13.28
CA VAL A 447 25.17 34.51 -13.86
C VAL A 447 26.15 35.65 -14.20
N GLY A 448 26.01 36.17 -15.41
CA GLY A 448 26.90 37.23 -15.93
C GLY A 448 28.19 36.70 -16.56
N GLY A 449 28.38 35.38 -16.61
CA GLY A 449 29.50 34.72 -17.27
C GLY A 449 30.51 34.07 -16.32
N GLY A 450 31.12 32.99 -16.79
CA GLY A 450 32.19 32.29 -16.08
C GLY A 450 31.70 31.03 -15.38
N VAL A 451 32.34 30.67 -14.27
CA VAL A 451 31.99 29.50 -13.46
C VAL A 451 31.84 29.85 -11.98
N GLY A 452 31.03 29.09 -11.25
CA GLY A 452 30.84 29.19 -9.82
C GLY A 452 30.51 27.83 -9.20
N GLY A 453 31.05 27.55 -8.01
CA GLY A 453 30.79 26.32 -7.27
C GLY A 453 29.54 26.41 -6.41
N MET A 454 28.72 25.35 -6.41
CA MET A 454 27.52 25.17 -5.57
C MET A 454 27.48 23.77 -4.95
N THR A 455 26.62 23.55 -3.96
CA THR A 455 26.53 22.29 -3.23
C THR A 455 25.11 21.99 -2.80
N GLY A 456 24.66 20.76 -3.07
CA GLY A 456 23.31 20.32 -2.74
C GLY A 456 22.88 19.10 -3.55
N THR A 457 21.80 18.46 -3.11
CA THR A 457 21.05 17.52 -3.95
C THR A 457 20.52 18.19 -5.22
N SER A 458 20.35 19.52 -5.21
CA SER A 458 20.12 20.35 -6.40
C SER A 458 21.19 20.26 -7.46
N GLN A 459 22.46 20.01 -7.11
CA GLN A 459 23.54 19.79 -8.07
C GLN A 459 23.63 18.33 -8.50
N ALA A 460 23.20 17.39 -7.66
CA ALA A 460 23.12 15.96 -8.00
C ALA A 460 22.00 15.66 -9.01
N SER A 461 20.79 16.19 -8.79
CA SER A 461 19.62 16.02 -9.66
C SER A 461 19.88 16.27 -11.17
N PRO A 462 20.50 17.38 -11.61
CA PRO A 462 20.74 17.64 -13.03
C PRO A 462 21.77 16.71 -13.68
N HIS A 463 22.61 16.01 -12.89
CA HIS A 463 23.40 14.92 -13.45
C HIS A 463 22.48 13.83 -13.99
N ILE A 464 21.51 13.38 -13.18
CA ILE A 464 20.55 12.33 -13.54
C ILE A 464 19.63 12.79 -14.67
N ALA A 465 19.17 14.05 -14.66
CA ALA A 465 18.36 14.59 -15.75
C ALA A 465 19.12 14.60 -17.09
N GLY A 466 20.40 14.96 -17.10
CA GLY A 466 21.24 14.86 -18.28
C GLY A 466 21.50 13.40 -18.71
N ILE A 467 21.71 12.50 -17.74
CA ILE A 467 21.91 11.06 -18.01
C ILE A 467 20.64 10.47 -18.64
N ALA A 468 19.46 10.87 -18.16
CA ALA A 468 18.19 10.48 -18.73
C ALA A 468 18.08 10.88 -20.21
N VAL A 469 18.55 12.08 -20.60
CA VAL A 469 18.58 12.47 -22.02
C VAL A 469 19.49 11.55 -22.84
N LEU A 470 20.71 11.26 -22.35
CA LEU A 470 21.65 10.37 -23.04
C LEU A 470 21.10 8.94 -23.16
N ALA A 471 20.49 8.43 -22.08
CA ALA A 471 19.90 7.10 -22.03
C ALA A 471 18.71 6.99 -22.98
N GLN A 472 17.84 8.00 -23.06
CA GLN A 472 16.73 8.01 -24.01
C GLN A 472 17.22 8.07 -25.46
N GLN A 473 18.26 8.86 -25.76
CA GLN A 473 18.88 8.87 -27.08
C GLN A 473 19.48 7.51 -27.45
N LEU A 474 20.19 6.87 -26.51
CA LEU A 474 20.79 5.56 -26.72
C LEU A 474 19.71 4.48 -26.89
N ALA A 475 18.68 4.48 -26.06
CA ALA A 475 17.58 3.54 -26.15
C ALA A 475 16.81 3.67 -27.47
N GLU A 476 16.54 4.89 -27.94
CA GLU A 476 15.92 5.06 -29.27
C GLU A 476 16.83 4.53 -30.40
N ARG A 477 18.15 4.64 -30.25
CA ARG A 477 19.13 4.10 -31.22
C ARG A 477 19.18 2.57 -31.20
N GLU A 478 19.30 1.95 -30.03
CA GLU A 478 19.53 0.52 -29.87
C GLU A 478 18.22 -0.30 -29.85
N LEU A 479 17.16 0.24 -29.23
CA LEU A 479 15.90 -0.45 -28.99
C LEU A 479 14.77 0.03 -29.93
N GLY A 480 14.96 1.15 -30.62
CA GLY A 480 13.93 1.77 -31.47
C GLY A 480 12.78 2.42 -30.69
N ARG A 481 12.93 2.58 -29.38
CA ARG A 481 11.97 3.21 -28.46
C ARG A 481 12.68 3.83 -27.27
N ARG A 482 11.97 4.70 -26.55
CA ARG A 482 12.38 5.20 -25.24
C ARG A 482 12.32 4.12 -24.17
N LEU A 483 13.14 4.27 -23.13
CA LEU A 483 12.96 3.56 -21.87
C LEU A 483 11.73 4.09 -21.15
N THR A 484 11.00 3.21 -20.48
CA THR A 484 10.03 3.62 -19.46
C THR A 484 10.77 4.14 -18.22
N THR A 485 10.09 4.91 -17.36
CA THR A 485 10.68 5.37 -16.09
C THR A 485 11.14 4.18 -15.25
N ASP A 486 10.34 3.11 -15.16
CA ASP A 486 10.69 1.93 -14.37
C ASP A 486 11.89 1.18 -14.95
N GLU A 487 12.00 1.04 -16.28
CA GLU A 487 13.19 0.47 -16.91
C GLU A 487 14.44 1.29 -16.59
N PHE A 488 14.33 2.62 -16.66
CA PHE A 488 15.45 3.52 -16.37
C PHE A 488 15.86 3.45 -14.89
N VAL A 489 14.91 3.46 -13.94
CA VAL A 489 15.19 3.32 -12.50
C VAL A 489 15.81 1.95 -12.20
N ASN A 490 15.26 0.87 -12.75
CA ASN A 490 15.82 -0.48 -12.57
C ASN A 490 17.25 -0.57 -13.12
N LEU A 491 17.53 0.00 -14.28
CA LEU A 491 18.88 0.04 -14.82
C LEU A 491 19.81 0.86 -13.91
N LEU A 492 19.41 2.04 -13.47
CA LEU A 492 20.18 2.85 -12.52
C LEU A 492 20.53 2.08 -11.23
N GLN A 493 19.56 1.35 -10.67
CA GLN A 493 19.74 0.54 -9.45
C GLN A 493 20.64 -0.68 -9.67
N THR A 494 20.55 -1.33 -10.83
CA THR A 494 21.31 -2.56 -11.12
C THR A 494 22.72 -2.30 -11.64
N THR A 495 22.96 -1.16 -12.30
CA THR A 495 24.26 -0.79 -12.86
C THR A 495 25.02 0.21 -11.99
N GLY A 496 24.36 0.79 -10.99
CA GLY A 496 24.97 1.72 -10.05
C GLY A 496 26.13 1.09 -9.26
N VAL A 497 27.05 1.94 -8.83
CA VAL A 497 28.07 1.56 -7.86
C VAL A 497 27.46 1.62 -6.48
N THR A 498 27.54 0.51 -5.75
CA THR A 498 27.04 0.46 -4.38
C THR A 498 27.95 1.26 -3.45
N ILE A 499 27.36 2.23 -2.77
CA ILE A 499 27.94 3.02 -1.68
C ILE A 499 27.24 2.66 -0.37
N PHE A 500 27.87 2.87 0.77
CA PHE A 500 27.29 2.51 2.07
C PHE A 500 27.26 3.75 2.98
N ASP A 501 26.14 3.99 3.66
CA ASP A 501 25.98 5.14 4.55
C ASP A 501 26.42 4.76 5.96
N GLY A 502 27.66 5.12 6.32
CA GLY A 502 28.24 4.98 7.65
C GLY A 502 29.48 4.09 7.75
N ASP A 503 30.11 3.71 6.63
CA ASP A 503 31.37 2.96 6.63
C ASP A 503 32.61 3.86 6.57
N ASP A 504 32.55 4.97 5.83
CA ASP A 504 33.64 5.94 5.71
C ASP A 504 33.24 7.41 5.96
N GLU A 505 31.95 7.74 6.12
CA GLU A 505 31.53 9.08 6.52
C GLU A 505 31.97 9.45 7.95
N ASP A 506 32.91 10.39 8.06
CA ASP A 506 33.24 11.08 9.31
C ASP A 506 32.49 12.42 9.36
N ASP A 507 31.24 12.39 9.83
CA ASP A 507 30.35 13.53 9.86
C ASP A 507 29.56 13.66 11.18
N ASN A 508 28.61 14.58 11.23
CA ASN A 508 27.79 14.84 12.42
C ASN A 508 26.31 14.45 12.28
N VAL A 509 26.00 13.48 11.42
CA VAL A 509 24.63 12.96 11.28
C VAL A 509 24.50 11.50 11.69
N VAL A 510 23.28 11.07 11.96
CA VAL A 510 22.96 9.65 12.18
C VAL A 510 22.87 8.94 10.83
N ASN A 511 23.91 8.18 10.50
CA ASN A 511 23.97 7.40 9.27
C ASN A 511 22.98 6.23 9.31
N THR A 512 22.37 5.92 8.16
CA THR A 512 21.34 4.88 8.05
C THR A 512 21.89 3.46 8.19
N ASN A 513 23.21 3.25 7.98
CA ASN A 513 23.87 1.94 7.94
C ASN A 513 23.29 1.03 6.85
N GLN A 514 22.99 1.61 5.69
CA GLN A 514 22.36 0.95 4.55
C GLN A 514 23.17 1.19 3.28
N SER A 515 22.95 0.34 2.28
CA SER A 515 23.55 0.49 0.94
C SER A 515 22.65 1.28 0.01
N TYR A 516 23.26 2.17 -0.78
CA TYR A 516 22.63 2.95 -1.84
C TYR A 516 23.40 2.78 -3.15
N GLN A 517 22.79 3.21 -4.25
CA GLN A 517 23.41 3.16 -5.56
C GLN A 517 23.82 4.55 -6.02
N ARG A 518 25.04 4.68 -6.53
CA ARG A 518 25.58 5.89 -7.14
C ARG A 518 25.75 5.65 -8.64
N VAL A 519 25.32 6.61 -9.47
CA VAL A 519 25.11 6.39 -10.91
C VAL A 519 26.38 6.07 -11.72
N ASP A 520 26.42 4.95 -12.43
CA ASP A 520 27.49 4.67 -13.40
C ASP A 520 26.96 4.78 -14.83
N VAL A 521 27.39 5.82 -15.55
CA VAL A 521 26.87 6.12 -16.89
C VAL A 521 27.35 5.10 -17.92
N LEU A 522 28.57 4.59 -17.78
CA LEU A 522 29.09 3.61 -18.72
C LEU A 522 28.38 2.27 -18.53
N ALA A 523 28.25 1.81 -17.29
CA ALA A 523 27.56 0.55 -16.99
C ALA A 523 26.07 0.63 -17.37
N LEU A 524 25.43 1.78 -17.14
CA LEU A 524 24.07 2.05 -17.60
C LEU A 524 23.97 1.94 -19.14
N ALA A 525 24.88 2.59 -19.87
CA ALA A 525 24.90 2.55 -21.33
C ALA A 525 25.14 1.12 -21.87
N ASP A 526 26.08 0.39 -21.28
CA ASP A 526 26.35 -1.00 -21.61
C ASP A 526 25.13 -1.89 -21.36
N ALA A 527 24.40 -1.65 -20.27
CA ALA A 527 23.16 -2.37 -19.99
C ALA A 527 22.04 -2.01 -20.98
N ILE A 528 21.90 -0.75 -21.39
CA ILE A 528 20.95 -0.34 -22.45
C ILE A 528 21.30 -0.99 -23.78
N VAL A 529 22.60 -1.07 -24.12
CA VAL A 529 23.06 -1.83 -25.29
C VAL A 529 22.79 -3.31 -25.11
N ALA A 530 23.01 -3.89 -23.93
CA ALA A 530 22.73 -5.31 -23.68
C ALA A 530 21.24 -5.65 -23.83
N LEU A 531 20.34 -4.68 -23.58
CA LEU A 531 18.92 -4.80 -23.93
C LEU A 531 18.69 -4.87 -25.45
N GLY A 532 19.64 -4.38 -26.26
CA GLY A 532 19.56 -4.31 -27.73
C GLY A 532 20.54 -5.17 -28.55
N GLY A 533 21.64 -5.68 -27.98
CA GLY A 533 22.82 -6.10 -28.76
C GLY A 533 23.66 -7.26 -28.21
N ASP A 534 23.38 -8.46 -28.73
CA ASP A 534 24.38 -9.49 -28.99
C ASP A 534 25.09 -9.19 -30.34
N SER A 535 26.26 -8.55 -30.30
CA SER A 535 27.08 -8.38 -31.49
C SER A 535 28.59 -8.32 -31.22
N GLY A 536 29.23 -9.50 -31.21
CA GLY A 536 30.50 -9.72 -31.93
C GLY A 536 31.83 -9.69 -31.16
N ASP A 537 32.16 -10.75 -30.40
CA ASP A 537 33.50 -11.37 -30.38
C ASP A 537 33.38 -12.82 -29.84
N GLY A 538 34.03 -13.78 -30.49
CA GLY A 538 33.78 -15.22 -30.34
C GLY A 538 34.37 -15.88 -29.07
N ALA A 539 33.83 -15.52 -27.89
CA ALA A 539 33.81 -16.34 -26.66
C ALA A 539 32.92 -15.60 -25.64
N VAL A 540 31.70 -16.03 -25.31
CA VAL A 540 31.30 -17.35 -24.82
C VAL A 540 29.93 -17.75 -25.42
N ASP A 541 29.92 -18.86 -26.16
CA ASP A 541 28.76 -19.48 -26.82
C ASP A 541 27.92 -20.32 -25.83
N ILE A 542 26.61 -20.41 -26.08
CA ILE A 542 25.64 -21.18 -25.31
C ILE A 542 25.85 -22.68 -25.58
N ALA A 543 26.45 -23.39 -24.63
CA ALA A 543 26.76 -24.82 -24.81
C ALA A 543 25.55 -25.67 -25.26
N GLY A 544 25.66 -26.38 -26.38
CA GLY A 544 24.66 -27.29 -26.95
C GLY A 544 24.38 -28.61 -26.22
N ASN A 545 24.42 -28.61 -24.89
CA ASN A 545 24.16 -29.80 -24.07
C ASN A 545 23.76 -29.42 -22.64
N LEU A 546 23.58 -30.43 -21.76
CA LEU A 546 23.18 -30.24 -20.36
C LEU A 546 24.15 -29.39 -19.51
N SER A 547 25.37 -29.09 -19.99
CA SER A 547 26.30 -28.18 -19.32
C SER A 547 25.99 -26.70 -19.55
N THR A 548 24.94 -26.37 -20.30
CA THR A 548 24.57 -24.97 -20.54
C THR A 548 24.32 -24.21 -19.25
N THR A 549 24.83 -22.98 -19.21
CA THR A 549 24.49 -21.98 -18.19
C THR A 549 23.43 -21.01 -18.67
N ALA A 550 23.08 -21.03 -19.96
CA ALA A 550 22.07 -20.15 -20.52
C ALA A 550 20.69 -20.57 -20.03
N GLU A 551 19.95 -19.60 -19.52
CA GLU A 551 18.65 -19.78 -18.89
C GLU A 551 17.64 -18.84 -19.53
N LEU A 552 16.44 -19.36 -19.76
CA LEU A 552 15.29 -18.60 -20.24
C LEU A 552 14.17 -18.75 -19.23
N SER A 553 13.58 -17.63 -18.83
CA SER A 553 12.38 -17.60 -18.01
C SER A 553 11.15 -17.66 -18.90
N ALA A 554 10.03 -18.14 -18.37
CA ALA A 554 8.77 -18.05 -19.09
C ALA A 554 8.44 -16.58 -19.40
N GLY A 555 8.24 -16.31 -20.69
CA GLY A 555 7.94 -15.11 -21.48
C GLY A 555 8.83 -13.91 -21.29
N SER A 556 10.08 -14.20 -20.93
CA SER A 556 11.18 -13.48 -21.53
C SER A 556 11.51 -14.03 -22.91
N SER A 557 12.42 -13.33 -23.58
CA SER A 557 13.08 -13.77 -24.79
C SER A 557 14.59 -13.69 -24.58
N LEU A 558 15.30 -14.64 -25.16
CA LEU A 558 16.74 -14.68 -25.24
C LEU A 558 17.12 -14.52 -26.71
N SER A 559 17.94 -13.51 -26.99
CA SER A 559 18.59 -13.34 -28.28
C SER A 559 19.97 -13.97 -28.23
N SER A 560 20.35 -14.71 -29.27
CA SER A 560 21.72 -15.18 -29.42
C SER A 560 22.06 -15.43 -30.90
N VAL A 561 23.17 -16.09 -31.18
CA VAL A 561 23.69 -16.33 -32.53
C VAL A 561 24.15 -17.77 -32.67
N ILE A 562 23.76 -18.41 -33.78
CA ILE A 562 24.41 -19.65 -34.24
C ILE A 562 25.65 -19.22 -35.01
N GLU A 563 26.85 -19.33 -34.42
CA GLU A 563 28.06 -18.78 -35.02
C GLU A 563 28.75 -19.70 -36.04
N ALA A 564 28.43 -21.00 -36.03
CA ALA A 564 29.05 -21.98 -36.91
C ALA A 564 28.07 -23.03 -37.46
N ASN A 565 28.38 -23.60 -38.63
CA ASN A 565 27.63 -24.75 -39.13
C ASN A 565 27.85 -25.96 -38.21
N GLY A 566 26.76 -26.59 -37.74
CA GLY A 566 26.83 -27.68 -36.77
C GLY A 566 26.69 -27.25 -35.32
N ASP A 567 26.57 -25.95 -35.09
CA ASP A 567 26.36 -25.36 -33.78
C ASP A 567 24.89 -25.45 -33.33
N THR A 568 24.71 -25.59 -32.03
CA THR A 568 23.42 -25.83 -31.38
C THR A 568 23.46 -25.21 -29.99
N ASP A 569 22.49 -24.38 -29.67
CA ASP A 569 22.48 -23.66 -28.39
C ASP A 569 21.42 -24.25 -27.49
N TRP A 570 21.82 -24.80 -26.34
CA TRP A 570 20.84 -25.31 -25.37
C TRP A 570 20.56 -24.26 -24.31
N VAL A 571 19.29 -23.96 -24.09
CA VAL A 571 18.84 -22.99 -23.10
C VAL A 571 17.94 -23.72 -22.09
N LYS A 572 18.29 -23.67 -20.80
CA LYS A 572 17.49 -24.31 -19.75
C LYS A 572 16.31 -23.41 -19.37
N ILE A 573 15.15 -24.01 -19.11
CA ILE A 573 13.94 -23.30 -18.69
C ILE A 573 13.19 -24.13 -17.65
N TRP A 574 12.73 -23.50 -16.57
CA TRP A 574 11.81 -24.13 -15.62
C TRP A 574 10.38 -24.06 -16.16
N LEU A 575 9.69 -25.21 -16.24
CA LEU A 575 8.31 -25.29 -16.68
C LEU A 575 7.42 -25.88 -15.59
N ASN A 576 6.26 -25.30 -15.36
CA ASN A 576 5.27 -25.76 -14.38
C ASN A 576 4.30 -26.77 -15.00
N SER A 577 3.96 -27.81 -14.23
CA SER A 577 3.05 -28.86 -14.68
C SER A 577 1.67 -28.28 -15.01
N GLY A 578 1.10 -28.66 -16.15
CA GLY A 578 -0.26 -28.29 -16.56
C GLY A 578 -0.37 -26.95 -17.30
N ILE A 579 0.67 -26.12 -17.32
CA ILE A 579 0.69 -24.83 -18.03
C ILE A 579 1.06 -25.03 -19.50
N LYS A 580 0.34 -24.39 -20.41
CA LYS A 580 0.70 -24.38 -21.84
C LYS A 580 1.72 -23.28 -22.12
N TYR A 581 2.85 -23.66 -22.66
CA TYR A 581 3.91 -22.79 -23.14
C TYR A 581 3.97 -22.85 -24.66
N THR A 582 4.26 -21.71 -25.27
CA THR A 582 4.57 -21.58 -26.70
C THR A 582 6.00 -21.08 -26.81
N PHE A 583 6.87 -21.88 -27.41
CA PHE A 583 8.25 -21.52 -27.66
C PHE A 583 8.40 -21.11 -29.12
N ASP A 584 8.79 -19.87 -29.38
CA ASP A 584 9.09 -19.40 -30.73
C ASP A 584 10.59 -19.22 -30.90
N LEU A 585 11.13 -19.72 -32.01
CA LEU A 585 12.50 -19.46 -32.43
C LEU A 585 12.47 -18.70 -33.76
N LYS A 586 12.80 -17.41 -33.70
CA LYS A 586 12.66 -16.47 -34.81
C LYS A 586 14.00 -16.04 -35.36
N GLY A 587 14.05 -15.78 -36.66
CA GLY A 587 15.26 -15.44 -37.39
C GLY A 587 14.98 -14.39 -38.47
N SER A 588 15.58 -14.57 -39.63
CA SER A 588 15.42 -13.65 -40.76
C SER A 588 14.01 -13.55 -41.35
N PRO A 589 13.14 -14.60 -41.32
CA PRO A 589 11.83 -14.48 -41.94
C PRO A 589 10.91 -13.45 -41.28
N SER A 590 10.96 -13.26 -39.96
CA SER A 590 10.26 -12.18 -39.26
C SER A 590 11.05 -10.86 -39.18
N GLY A 591 12.32 -10.86 -39.63
CA GLY A 591 13.22 -9.72 -39.54
C GLY A 591 13.82 -9.49 -38.14
N VAL A 592 13.60 -10.43 -37.22
CA VAL A 592 14.02 -10.34 -35.80
C VAL A 592 15.43 -10.92 -35.58
N GLY A 593 15.96 -11.68 -36.55
CA GLY A 593 17.34 -12.18 -36.57
C GLY A 593 17.89 -12.35 -37.98
N THR A 594 19.02 -13.05 -38.15
CA THR A 594 19.65 -13.34 -39.45
C THR A 594 19.68 -14.82 -39.80
N LEU A 595 19.36 -15.71 -38.85
CA LEU A 595 19.23 -17.14 -39.07
C LEU A 595 18.09 -17.43 -40.07
N GLN A 596 18.42 -18.09 -41.18
CA GLN A 596 17.48 -18.20 -42.31
C GLN A 596 16.35 -19.21 -42.09
N ASP A 597 16.67 -20.31 -41.43
CA ASP A 597 15.79 -21.48 -41.29
C ASP A 597 15.98 -22.06 -39.87
N PRO A 598 15.37 -21.42 -38.84
CA PRO A 598 15.49 -21.86 -37.47
C PRO A 598 14.84 -23.23 -37.22
N TRP A 599 15.44 -24.04 -36.35
CA TRP A 599 14.89 -25.30 -35.86
C TRP A 599 14.92 -25.32 -34.34
N LEU A 600 13.80 -25.69 -33.72
CA LEU A 600 13.63 -25.72 -32.27
C LEU A 600 13.41 -27.15 -31.76
N GLY A 601 14.25 -27.60 -30.83
CA GLY A 601 14.10 -28.86 -30.10
C GLY A 601 13.74 -28.64 -28.64
N LEU A 602 13.02 -29.57 -28.03
CA LEU A 602 12.67 -29.60 -26.61
C LEU A 602 13.11 -30.93 -25.99
N TYR A 603 13.80 -30.86 -24.85
CA TYR A 603 14.33 -32.00 -24.09
C TYR A 603 13.91 -31.90 -22.62
N ASN A 604 13.76 -33.03 -21.95
CA ASN A 604 13.45 -33.06 -20.51
C ASN A 604 14.70 -32.86 -19.64
N ALA A 605 14.54 -32.80 -18.31
CA ALA A 605 15.62 -32.63 -17.34
C ALA A 605 16.79 -33.61 -17.45
N SER A 606 16.60 -34.78 -18.08
CA SER A 606 17.65 -35.79 -18.30
C SER A 606 18.31 -35.68 -19.68
N GLY A 607 17.99 -34.65 -20.47
CA GLY A 607 18.47 -34.45 -21.84
C GLY A 607 17.85 -35.40 -22.86
N VAL A 608 16.71 -36.02 -22.53
CA VAL A 608 15.98 -36.87 -23.47
C VAL A 608 15.05 -36.01 -24.31
N PHE A 609 15.12 -36.18 -25.63
CA PHE A 609 14.27 -35.48 -26.59
C PHE A 609 12.78 -35.72 -26.32
N VAL A 610 12.01 -34.64 -26.31
CA VAL A 610 10.57 -34.61 -26.04
C VAL A 610 9.80 -34.24 -27.30
N ASN A 611 10.13 -33.10 -27.92
CA ASN A 611 9.41 -32.59 -29.08
C ASN A 611 10.29 -31.63 -29.90
N SER A 612 9.87 -31.26 -31.11
CA SER A 612 10.54 -30.24 -31.93
C SER A 612 9.59 -29.56 -32.90
N ASN A 613 10.04 -28.45 -33.47
CA ASN A 613 9.38 -27.78 -34.57
C ASN A 613 10.41 -27.10 -35.50
N ASP A 614 10.12 -27.05 -36.80
CA ASP A 614 10.94 -26.40 -37.84
C ASP A 614 10.19 -25.21 -38.46
N ASP A 615 9.03 -25.44 -39.09
CA ASP A 615 8.28 -24.42 -39.85
C ASP A 615 6.89 -24.13 -39.23
N GLY A 616 6.80 -24.09 -37.90
CA GLY A 616 5.54 -23.85 -37.18
C GLY A 616 5.17 -22.38 -37.01
N GLY A 617 6.12 -21.47 -37.21
CA GLY A 617 6.00 -20.01 -37.11
C GLY A 617 5.75 -19.33 -38.45
N THR A 618 6.31 -18.13 -38.63
CA THR A 618 6.16 -17.38 -39.89
C THR A 618 7.19 -17.86 -40.91
N ASP A 619 6.74 -18.32 -42.08
CA ASP A 619 7.57 -18.86 -43.18
C ASP A 619 8.39 -20.09 -42.75
N LEU A 620 9.69 -19.94 -42.46
CA LEU A 620 10.61 -21.01 -42.03
C LEU A 620 10.94 -20.96 -40.52
N GLU A 621 10.23 -20.15 -39.73
CA GLU A 621 10.50 -20.05 -38.29
C GLU A 621 9.83 -21.17 -37.50
N SER A 622 10.37 -21.48 -36.33
CA SER A 622 9.80 -22.51 -35.46
C SER A 622 8.86 -21.92 -34.40
N SER A 623 7.75 -22.61 -34.15
CA SER A 623 6.82 -22.35 -33.05
C SER A 623 6.32 -23.66 -32.45
N LEU A 624 6.51 -23.86 -31.16
CA LEU A 624 6.26 -25.12 -30.46
C LEU A 624 5.39 -24.92 -29.22
N ASP A 625 4.18 -25.47 -29.26
CA ASP A 625 3.31 -25.59 -28.10
C ASP A 625 3.67 -26.80 -27.23
N PHE A 626 3.77 -26.61 -25.91
CA PHE A 626 4.04 -27.68 -24.95
C PHE A 626 3.33 -27.48 -23.61
N THR A 627 2.77 -28.56 -23.05
CA THR A 627 2.21 -28.59 -21.70
C THR A 627 2.94 -29.64 -20.86
N PRO A 628 3.74 -29.25 -19.86
CA PRO A 628 4.48 -30.21 -19.04
C PRO A 628 3.52 -31.04 -18.19
N THR A 629 3.79 -32.34 -18.04
CA THR A 629 3.05 -33.21 -17.11
C THR A 629 3.68 -33.30 -15.72
N GLN A 630 4.85 -32.67 -15.55
CA GLN A 630 5.60 -32.59 -14.30
C GLN A 630 6.39 -31.28 -14.31
N ALA A 631 6.41 -30.59 -13.17
CA ALA A 631 7.19 -29.37 -12.99
C ALA A 631 8.69 -29.69 -12.91
N GLY A 632 9.52 -28.84 -13.50
CA GLY A 632 10.97 -29.00 -13.47
C GLY A 632 11.69 -28.34 -14.65
N TYR A 633 13.00 -28.52 -14.70
CA TYR A 633 13.81 -28.02 -15.82
C TYR A 633 13.61 -28.83 -17.11
N TYR A 634 13.44 -28.10 -18.21
CA TYR A 634 13.50 -28.57 -19.59
C TYR A 634 14.60 -27.80 -20.32
N TYR A 635 14.98 -28.27 -21.50
CA TYR A 635 15.99 -27.63 -22.34
C TYR A 635 15.43 -27.41 -23.74
N LEU A 636 15.57 -26.18 -24.24
CA LEU A 636 15.25 -25.79 -25.60
C LEU A 636 16.56 -25.77 -26.40
N SER A 637 16.61 -26.41 -27.56
CA SER A 637 17.76 -26.31 -28.47
C SER A 637 17.43 -25.41 -29.65
N ALA A 638 18.17 -24.33 -29.85
CA ALA A 638 18.13 -23.51 -31.05
C ALA A 638 19.23 -23.95 -32.02
N GLU A 639 18.87 -24.21 -33.27
CA GLU A 639 19.83 -24.53 -34.33
C GLU A 639 19.28 -24.13 -35.71
N SER A 640 20.09 -24.28 -36.78
CA SER A 640 19.58 -24.17 -38.15
C SER A 640 19.04 -25.51 -38.64
N TYR A 641 17.99 -25.49 -39.46
CA TYR A 641 17.51 -26.69 -40.13
C TYR A 641 18.63 -27.39 -40.92
N GLY A 642 18.87 -28.65 -40.60
CA GLY A 642 19.94 -29.44 -41.19
C GLY A 642 21.37 -29.03 -40.79
N LEU A 643 21.52 -28.13 -39.82
CA LEU A 643 22.79 -27.66 -39.26
C LEU A 643 23.73 -27.00 -40.28
N THR A 644 23.17 -26.27 -41.24
CA THR A 644 23.94 -25.68 -42.37
C THR A 644 23.92 -24.15 -42.45
N GLY A 645 23.17 -23.50 -41.56
CA GLY A 645 23.04 -22.04 -41.48
C GLY A 645 23.67 -21.48 -40.22
N ILE A 646 24.08 -20.21 -40.33
CA ILE A 646 24.55 -19.37 -39.22
C ILE A 646 23.71 -18.10 -39.19
N GLY A 647 23.65 -17.44 -38.04
CA GLY A 647 22.96 -16.17 -37.88
C GLY A 647 22.30 -16.00 -36.52
N THR A 648 21.93 -14.77 -36.21
CA THR A 648 21.22 -14.38 -34.99
C THR A 648 19.80 -14.91 -34.98
N TYR A 649 19.33 -15.28 -33.80
CA TYR A 649 17.97 -15.72 -33.55
C TYR A 649 17.44 -15.10 -32.25
N VAL A 650 16.12 -15.15 -32.09
CA VAL A 650 15.45 -14.84 -30.84
C VAL A 650 14.62 -16.05 -30.43
N LEU A 651 14.98 -16.65 -29.30
CA LEU A 651 14.23 -17.71 -28.64
C LEU A 651 13.33 -17.06 -27.59
N SER A 652 12.03 -17.22 -27.72
CA SER A 652 11.06 -16.72 -26.75
C SER A 652 10.22 -17.86 -26.22
N ALA A 653 9.85 -17.77 -24.95
CA ALA A 653 9.05 -18.78 -24.29
C ALA A 653 7.76 -18.17 -23.77
N SER A 654 6.77 -17.86 -24.61
CA SER A 654 5.50 -17.36 -24.09
C SER A 654 4.73 -18.47 -23.36
N GLY A 655 4.87 -18.51 -22.03
CA GLY A 655 3.86 -19.12 -21.19
C GLY A 655 2.60 -18.27 -21.28
N ALA A 656 1.43 -18.86 -21.11
CA ALA A 656 0.26 -18.07 -20.74
C ALA A 656 0.45 -17.32 -19.40
N GLY A 657 1.65 -17.33 -18.79
CA GLY A 657 2.04 -16.73 -17.52
C GLY A 657 3.53 -16.44 -17.38
N ALA A 658 3.95 -15.26 -17.79
CA ALA A 658 5.36 -14.91 -17.99
C ALA A 658 5.77 -13.51 -17.48
N SER A 659 4.79 -12.77 -16.96
CA SER A 659 5.00 -11.47 -16.34
C SER A 659 4.75 -11.55 -14.84
N ASP A 660 4.97 -12.72 -14.22
CA ASP A 660 4.73 -13.01 -12.80
C ASP A 660 5.53 -12.03 -11.92
N ASP A 661 4.82 -11.15 -11.22
CA ASP A 661 5.43 -10.09 -10.40
C ASP A 661 5.84 -10.58 -9.00
N TYR A 662 5.26 -11.68 -8.51
CA TYR A 662 5.67 -12.32 -7.26
C TYR A 662 5.56 -13.84 -7.34
N SER A 663 6.67 -14.55 -7.16
CA SER A 663 6.64 -16.02 -7.21
C SER A 663 5.68 -16.64 -6.18
N GLY A 664 4.90 -17.64 -6.59
CA GLY A 664 3.97 -18.39 -5.75
C GLY A 664 4.57 -19.41 -4.76
N ASP A 665 5.74 -19.09 -4.19
CA ASP A 665 6.42 -19.91 -3.19
C ASP A 665 7.24 -19.09 -2.18
N ARG A 666 7.90 -19.77 -1.24
CA ARG A 666 8.66 -19.15 -0.14
C ARG A 666 9.87 -18.33 -0.57
N ASN A 667 10.36 -18.50 -1.80
CA ASN A 667 11.44 -17.70 -2.36
C ASN A 667 10.96 -16.33 -2.84
N THR A 668 9.67 -16.02 -2.70
CA THR A 668 9.09 -14.73 -3.04
C THR A 668 9.91 -13.55 -2.49
N SER A 669 10.04 -12.52 -3.34
CA SER A 669 10.49 -11.18 -3.00
C SER A 669 9.40 -10.35 -2.32
N GLY A 670 8.13 -10.76 -2.43
CA GLY A 670 6.99 -10.11 -1.82
C GLY A 670 7.13 -10.07 -0.30
N VAL A 671 7.09 -8.87 0.26
CA VAL A 671 7.06 -8.61 1.70
C VAL A 671 5.96 -7.60 1.96
N VAL A 672 5.12 -7.87 2.95
CA VAL A 672 4.13 -6.93 3.44
C VAL A 672 4.28 -6.82 4.95
N ALA A 673 4.48 -5.61 5.45
CA ALA A 673 4.60 -5.33 6.88
C ALA A 673 3.21 -5.17 7.51
N VAL A 674 3.12 -5.46 8.80
CA VAL A 674 1.94 -5.13 9.61
C VAL A 674 1.72 -3.61 9.60
N GLY A 675 0.49 -3.18 9.30
CA GLY A 675 0.13 -1.77 9.06
C GLY A 675 0.42 -1.28 7.64
N GLY A 676 0.97 -2.13 6.77
CA GLY A 676 1.37 -1.79 5.41
C GLY A 676 0.48 -2.43 4.33
N SER A 677 0.81 -2.14 3.07
CA SER A 677 0.16 -2.72 1.90
C SER A 677 1.17 -3.08 0.83
N ALA A 678 0.89 -4.16 0.09
CA ALA A 678 1.58 -4.55 -1.11
C ALA A 678 0.59 -4.61 -2.28
N ALA A 679 1.05 -4.36 -3.50
CA ALA A 679 0.22 -4.45 -4.70
C ALA A 679 0.90 -5.40 -5.68
N GLY A 680 0.11 -6.13 -6.46
CA GLY A 680 0.59 -7.03 -7.49
C GLY A 680 -0.48 -7.28 -8.55
N VAL A 681 -0.22 -8.21 -9.44
CA VAL A 681 -1.06 -8.55 -10.57
C VAL A 681 -1.01 -10.06 -10.73
N ILE A 682 -2.14 -10.74 -10.56
CA ILE A 682 -2.26 -12.13 -11.00
C ILE A 682 -2.19 -12.11 -12.51
N ASN A 683 -1.05 -12.48 -13.06
CA ASN A 683 -0.71 -12.25 -14.46
C ASN A 683 -1.34 -13.29 -15.38
N PHE A 684 -1.72 -14.45 -14.83
CA PHE A 684 -2.28 -15.56 -15.58
C PHE A 684 -3.17 -16.49 -14.77
N SER A 685 -3.99 -17.28 -15.46
CA SER A 685 -4.84 -18.25 -14.79
C SER A 685 -3.98 -19.33 -14.10
N GLY A 686 -4.18 -19.46 -12.78
CA GLY A 686 -3.41 -20.37 -11.93
C GLY A 686 -2.14 -19.75 -11.33
N ASP A 687 -1.90 -18.47 -11.62
CA ASP A 687 -0.86 -17.68 -10.97
C ASP A 687 -1.15 -17.48 -9.47
N ARG A 688 -0.08 -17.36 -8.70
CA ARG A 688 -0.14 -17.19 -7.25
C ARG A 688 1.01 -16.31 -6.81
N ASP A 689 0.68 -15.33 -6.00
CA ASP A 689 1.66 -14.34 -5.55
C ASP A 689 1.84 -14.48 -4.05
N TRP A 690 3.05 -14.83 -3.62
CA TRP A 690 3.31 -15.01 -2.19
C TRP A 690 3.92 -13.75 -1.56
N PHE A 691 3.53 -13.43 -0.33
CA PHE A 691 4.09 -12.32 0.46
C PHE A 691 4.52 -12.80 1.85
N LYS A 692 5.71 -12.40 2.30
CA LYS A 692 6.18 -12.61 3.67
C LYS A 692 5.61 -11.54 4.59
N VAL A 693 5.11 -11.94 5.75
CA VAL A 693 4.66 -11.04 6.82
C VAL A 693 5.23 -11.50 8.17
N GLN A 694 5.69 -10.56 9.00
CA GLN A 694 6.13 -10.88 10.37
C GLN A 694 4.95 -10.69 11.31
N LEU A 695 4.54 -11.75 12.00
CA LEU A 695 3.47 -11.71 12.98
C LEU A 695 4.03 -11.99 14.38
N VAL A 696 3.33 -11.52 15.41
CA VAL A 696 3.67 -11.72 16.83
C VAL A 696 2.61 -12.62 17.44
N ALA A 697 3.03 -13.63 18.20
CA ALA A 697 2.10 -14.54 18.89
C ALA A 697 1.11 -13.76 19.80
N GLY A 698 -0.15 -14.17 19.81
CA GLY A 698 -1.22 -13.57 20.60
C GLY A 698 -1.81 -12.27 20.04
N GLN A 699 -1.42 -11.84 18.84
CA GLN A 699 -1.90 -10.59 18.24
C GLN A 699 -2.88 -10.84 17.10
N ASP A 700 -3.89 -9.97 17.01
CA ASP A 700 -4.89 -10.00 15.94
C ASP A 700 -4.50 -9.16 14.74
N TYR A 701 -4.71 -9.76 13.57
CA TYR A 701 -4.42 -9.15 12.29
C TYR A 701 -5.63 -9.26 11.38
N SER A 702 -5.81 -8.27 10.50
CA SER A 702 -6.68 -8.37 9.34
C SER A 702 -5.86 -8.23 8.07
N PHE A 703 -6.18 -9.06 7.08
CA PHE A 703 -5.59 -9.04 5.75
C PHE A 703 -6.68 -8.74 4.74
N LEU A 704 -6.66 -7.55 4.16
CA LEU A 704 -7.62 -7.14 3.14
C LEU A 704 -7.00 -7.27 1.76
N LEU A 705 -7.56 -8.12 0.91
CA LEU A 705 -7.17 -8.29 -0.49
C LEU A 705 -8.23 -7.69 -1.42
N ASN A 706 -7.93 -6.51 -1.97
CA ASN A 706 -8.79 -5.83 -2.91
C ASN A 706 -8.33 -6.04 -4.35
N GLY A 707 -9.23 -6.50 -5.23
CA GLY A 707 -8.99 -6.54 -6.66
C GLY A 707 -9.03 -5.14 -7.28
N SER A 708 -7.88 -4.63 -7.74
CA SER A 708 -7.77 -3.39 -8.54
C SER A 708 -7.91 -3.66 -10.06
N GLY A 709 -8.02 -4.93 -10.43
CA GLY A 709 -8.30 -5.46 -11.76
C GLY A 709 -8.59 -6.97 -11.75
N LEU A 710 -8.24 -7.67 -10.67
CA LEU A 710 -8.63 -9.03 -10.36
C LEU A 710 -10.10 -9.07 -9.89
N SER A 711 -10.99 -9.71 -10.63
CA SER A 711 -12.43 -9.63 -10.36
C SER A 711 -12.92 -10.48 -9.20
N ASP A 712 -12.15 -11.49 -8.80
CA ASP A 712 -12.52 -12.43 -7.73
C ASP A 712 -11.25 -12.87 -6.98
N PRO A 713 -10.71 -12.01 -6.10
CA PRO A 713 -9.52 -12.32 -5.32
C PRO A 713 -9.76 -13.49 -4.35
N TYR A 714 -8.72 -14.28 -4.12
CA TYR A 714 -8.70 -15.36 -3.14
C TYR A 714 -7.40 -15.29 -2.35
N LEU A 715 -7.51 -15.21 -1.03
CA LEU A 715 -6.39 -15.06 -0.12
C LEU A 715 -6.20 -16.32 0.73
N GLU A 716 -4.96 -16.80 0.86
CA GLU A 716 -4.59 -17.87 1.78
C GLU A 716 -3.43 -17.40 2.68
N LEU A 717 -3.45 -17.72 3.96
CA LEU A 717 -2.36 -17.54 4.90
C LEU A 717 -1.72 -18.90 5.19
N TYR A 718 -0.39 -18.96 5.21
CA TYR A 718 0.42 -20.14 5.50
C TYR A 718 1.35 -19.88 6.69
N GLY A 719 1.64 -20.94 7.44
CA GLY A 719 2.59 -20.90 8.55
C GLY A 719 4.04 -20.74 8.10
N SER A 720 4.96 -20.64 9.06
CA SER A 720 6.39 -20.37 8.82
C SER A 720 7.14 -21.38 7.95
N THR A 721 6.58 -22.59 7.79
CA THR A 721 7.12 -23.63 6.90
C THR A 721 6.60 -23.54 5.47
N GLY A 722 5.54 -22.77 5.21
CA GLY A 722 4.83 -22.67 3.93
C GLY A 722 4.16 -23.97 3.46
N ALA A 723 4.02 -24.98 4.35
CA ALA A 723 3.52 -26.30 3.99
C ALA A 723 2.02 -26.50 4.25
N SER A 724 1.42 -25.69 5.13
CA SER A 724 0.01 -25.77 5.52
C SER A 724 -0.63 -24.38 5.46
N VAL A 725 -1.83 -24.33 4.87
CA VAL A 725 -2.73 -23.19 4.94
C VAL A 725 -3.28 -23.13 6.38
N LEU A 726 -3.12 -21.99 7.02
CA LEU A 726 -3.65 -21.69 8.35
C LEU A 726 -5.02 -21.03 8.26
N ALA A 727 -5.25 -20.18 7.26
CA ALA A 727 -6.53 -19.54 7.04
C ALA A 727 -6.69 -19.16 5.56
N ALA A 728 -7.92 -19.01 5.07
CA ALA A 728 -8.18 -18.56 3.71
C ALA A 728 -9.54 -17.86 3.65
N ASP A 729 -9.67 -16.91 2.73
CA ASP A 729 -10.91 -16.17 2.49
C ASP A 729 -11.03 -15.80 1.00
N ASP A 730 -12.26 -15.72 0.51
CA ASP A 730 -12.58 -15.35 -0.87
C ASP A 730 -13.48 -14.12 -0.97
N ASP A 731 -14.57 -14.02 -0.21
CA ASP A 731 -15.58 -12.98 -0.41
C ASP A 731 -16.01 -12.19 0.84
N SER A 732 -15.27 -12.27 1.95
CA SER A 732 -15.63 -11.55 3.20
C SER A 732 -15.33 -10.05 3.16
N GLY A 733 -14.66 -9.55 2.11
CA GLY A 733 -14.40 -8.13 1.88
C GLY A 733 -15.52 -7.42 1.11
N THR A 734 -15.28 -6.18 0.66
CA THR A 734 -16.28 -5.45 -0.13
C THR A 734 -16.47 -6.09 -1.52
N GLY A 735 -17.68 -6.55 -1.83
CA GLY A 735 -17.97 -7.15 -3.13
C GLY A 735 -17.57 -8.63 -3.17
N THR A 736 -16.59 -8.97 -4.01
CA THR A 736 -15.96 -10.31 -4.10
C THR A 736 -14.52 -10.29 -3.59
N ASN A 737 -14.10 -9.20 -2.93
CA ASN A 737 -12.77 -9.08 -2.35
C ASN A 737 -12.65 -9.94 -1.09
N SER A 738 -11.43 -10.34 -0.74
CA SER A 738 -11.18 -11.16 0.45
C SER A 738 -10.80 -10.28 1.66
N LEU A 739 -11.35 -10.59 2.83
CA LEU A 739 -10.98 -9.99 4.12
C LEU A 739 -10.77 -11.11 5.13
N LEU A 740 -9.52 -11.32 5.52
CA LEU A 740 -9.12 -12.42 6.40
C LEU A 740 -8.67 -11.86 7.75
N GLY A 741 -9.45 -12.02 8.82
CA GLY A 741 -8.93 -11.88 10.20
C GLY A 741 -7.90 -12.96 10.50
N PHE A 742 -7.03 -12.86 11.51
CA PHE A 742 -6.16 -13.95 11.99
C PHE A 742 -5.44 -13.57 13.29
N THR A 743 -5.59 -14.39 14.33
CA THR A 743 -4.78 -14.33 15.54
C THR A 743 -3.51 -15.15 15.32
N ALA A 744 -2.33 -14.55 15.50
CA ALA A 744 -1.09 -15.28 15.27
C ALA A 744 -0.74 -16.18 16.45
N PHE A 745 -0.60 -17.48 16.19
CA PHE A 745 -0.25 -18.48 17.21
C PHE A 745 1.26 -18.66 17.43
N SER A 746 2.09 -18.02 16.61
CA SER A 746 3.55 -18.05 16.78
C SER A 746 4.18 -16.77 16.25
N SER A 747 5.21 -16.28 16.95
CA SER A 747 5.98 -15.13 16.49
C SER A 747 6.91 -15.52 15.34
N GLY A 748 6.93 -14.73 14.28
CA GLY A 748 7.86 -14.88 13.15
C GLY A 748 7.19 -14.80 11.78
N THR A 749 7.92 -15.28 10.77
CA THR A 749 7.52 -15.12 9.37
C THR A 749 6.40 -16.06 8.99
N HIS A 750 5.30 -15.52 8.49
CA HIS A 750 4.19 -16.20 7.84
C HIS A 750 4.14 -15.82 6.35
N TYR A 751 3.35 -16.53 5.55
CA TYR A 751 3.25 -16.30 4.10
C TYR A 751 1.79 -16.14 3.67
N LEU A 752 1.46 -15.07 2.96
CA LEU A 752 0.15 -14.85 2.33
C LEU A 752 0.26 -15.24 0.85
N SER A 753 -0.68 -16.01 0.31
CA SER A 753 -0.80 -16.34 -1.11
C SER A 753 -2.03 -15.65 -1.69
N VAL A 754 -1.82 -14.81 -2.69
CA VAL A 754 -2.87 -14.15 -3.46
C VAL A 754 -3.10 -14.91 -4.77
N ARG A 755 -4.34 -15.08 -5.20
CA ARG A 755 -4.69 -15.62 -6.53
C ARG A 755 -6.09 -15.19 -6.96
N GLY A 756 -6.46 -15.42 -8.21
CA GLY A 756 -7.87 -15.44 -8.62
C GLY A 756 -8.58 -16.70 -8.10
N TYR A 757 -9.87 -16.59 -7.77
CA TYR A 757 -10.68 -17.73 -7.32
C TYR A 757 -10.67 -18.89 -8.31
N SER A 758 -10.77 -18.59 -9.61
CA SER A 758 -10.77 -19.58 -10.70
C SER A 758 -9.71 -19.29 -11.79
N THR A 759 -10.07 -18.56 -12.84
CA THR A 759 -9.22 -18.28 -14.00
C THR A 759 -8.97 -16.79 -14.20
N GLU A 760 -9.49 -15.99 -13.29
CA GLU A 760 -9.42 -14.54 -13.27
C GLU A 760 -7.98 -14.09 -13.05
N VAL A 761 -7.65 -12.97 -13.67
CA VAL A 761 -6.33 -12.34 -13.69
C VAL A 761 -6.53 -10.85 -13.55
N GLY A 762 -5.53 -10.14 -13.05
CA GLY A 762 -5.56 -8.69 -12.92
C GLY A 762 -4.92 -8.19 -11.62
N GLY A 763 -4.87 -6.87 -11.49
CA GLY A 763 -4.25 -6.21 -10.34
C GLY A 763 -4.99 -6.44 -9.03
N TYR A 764 -4.25 -6.41 -7.94
CA TYR A 764 -4.79 -6.41 -6.58
C TYR A 764 -3.93 -5.55 -5.64
N THR A 765 -4.47 -5.24 -4.47
CA THR A 765 -3.75 -4.69 -3.33
C THR A 765 -4.04 -5.56 -2.10
N LEU A 766 -2.99 -6.01 -1.43
CA LEU A 766 -3.00 -6.76 -0.18
C LEU A 766 -2.60 -5.81 0.95
N GLN A 767 -3.48 -5.55 1.90
CA GLN A 767 -3.22 -4.74 3.08
C GLN A 767 -3.18 -5.63 4.32
N VAL A 768 -2.25 -5.35 5.23
CA VAL A 768 -2.17 -6.01 6.53
C VAL A 768 -2.34 -4.96 7.59
N SER A 769 -3.31 -5.14 8.47
CA SER A 769 -3.50 -4.28 9.64
C SER A 769 -3.40 -5.13 10.89
N GLN A 770 -2.61 -4.68 11.87
CA GLN A 770 -2.83 -5.16 13.24
C GLN A 770 -4.16 -4.59 13.68
N GLN A 771 -5.09 -5.45 14.08
CA GLN A 771 -6.28 -4.99 14.75
C GLN A 771 -5.84 -4.66 16.18
N ASN A 772 -5.54 -3.37 16.43
CA ASN A 772 -5.51 -2.86 17.80
C ASN A 772 -6.94 -2.49 18.23
N THR A 773 -7.87 -3.41 18.00
CA THR A 773 -9.11 -3.48 18.76
C THR A 773 -8.78 -4.49 19.83
N ALA A 774 -8.35 -4.04 21.00
CA ALA A 774 -8.39 -4.94 22.14
C ALA A 774 -9.85 -5.36 22.26
N SER A 775 -10.16 -6.64 22.03
CA SER A 775 -11.51 -7.15 22.15
C SER A 775 -11.99 -6.81 23.55
N VAL A 776 -12.98 -5.93 23.66
CA VAL A 776 -13.45 -5.51 24.97
C VAL A 776 -14.51 -6.53 25.39
N SER A 777 -14.20 -7.30 26.42
CA SER A 777 -15.14 -8.27 26.97
C SER A 777 -16.35 -7.58 27.58
N ASP A 778 -17.53 -8.16 27.36
CA ASP A 778 -18.79 -7.78 27.99
C ASP A 778 -19.18 -8.74 29.10
N ILE A 779 -20.16 -8.35 29.92
CA ILE A 779 -20.75 -9.24 30.93
C ILE A 779 -22.18 -9.61 30.54
N VAL A 780 -22.42 -10.88 30.25
CA VAL A 780 -23.74 -11.42 29.90
C VAL A 780 -24.49 -11.87 31.15
N LEU A 781 -25.72 -11.39 31.28
CA LEU A 781 -26.61 -11.59 32.42
C LEU A 781 -27.93 -12.22 31.99
N ARG A 782 -28.47 -13.11 32.83
CA ARG A 782 -29.83 -13.65 32.67
C ARG A 782 -30.71 -13.37 33.86
N ASN A 783 -31.91 -12.89 33.59
CA ASN A 783 -32.94 -12.72 34.59
C ASN A 783 -33.72 -14.02 34.79
N THR A 784 -33.54 -14.63 35.94
CA THR A 784 -34.15 -15.91 36.32
C THR A 784 -35.68 -15.87 36.47
N ASN A 785 -36.29 -14.69 36.55
CA ASN A 785 -37.75 -14.57 36.71
C ASN A 785 -38.51 -14.61 35.37
N ASN A 786 -37.94 -14.03 34.32
CA ASN A 786 -38.59 -13.87 33.01
C ASN A 786 -37.79 -14.49 31.85
N GLY A 787 -36.50 -14.78 32.03
CA GLY A 787 -35.60 -15.30 30.99
C GLY A 787 -34.96 -14.22 30.13
N GLU A 788 -35.11 -12.94 30.49
CA GLU A 788 -34.52 -11.82 29.77
C GLU A 788 -33.00 -11.85 29.86
N ILE A 789 -32.33 -11.50 28.76
CA ILE A 789 -30.87 -11.38 28.68
C ILE A 789 -30.51 -9.90 28.74
N GLY A 790 -29.57 -9.57 29.61
CA GLY A 790 -28.95 -8.25 29.73
C GLY A 790 -27.46 -8.38 29.48
N VAL A 791 -26.85 -7.32 28.97
CA VAL A 791 -25.40 -7.28 28.75
C VAL A 791 -24.89 -5.94 29.24
N TRP A 792 -23.82 -5.96 30.01
CA TRP A 792 -23.01 -4.76 30.24
C TRP A 792 -22.00 -4.68 29.11
N ASP A 793 -22.25 -3.74 28.20
CA ASP A 793 -21.42 -3.37 27.04
C ASP A 793 -20.25 -2.52 27.54
N PHE A 794 -19.03 -3.03 27.44
CA PHE A 794 -17.81 -2.31 27.79
C PHE A 794 -17.18 -1.70 26.54
N THR A 795 -16.56 -0.54 26.74
CA THR A 795 -15.83 0.19 25.71
C THR A 795 -14.44 0.54 26.23
N GLY A 796 -13.47 0.63 25.31
CA GLY A 796 -12.06 0.86 25.64
C GLY A 796 -11.85 1.99 26.67
N GLY A 797 -11.02 1.71 27.67
CA GLY A 797 -10.79 2.55 28.85
C GLY A 797 -11.77 2.30 30.01
N GLY A 798 -12.51 1.19 30.01
CA GLY A 798 -13.35 0.74 31.12
C GLY A 798 -14.71 1.44 31.26
N ALA A 799 -15.19 2.13 30.21
CA ALA A 799 -16.52 2.75 30.22
C ALA A 799 -17.58 1.73 29.79
N PHE A 800 -18.71 1.63 30.52
CA PHE A 800 -19.72 0.60 30.25
C PHE A 800 -21.18 1.09 30.26
N THR A 801 -22.05 0.41 29.51
CA THR A 801 -23.50 0.69 29.40
C THR A 801 -24.32 -0.61 29.52
N PHE A 802 -25.50 -0.57 30.16
CA PHE A 802 -26.37 -1.74 30.26
C PHE A 802 -27.39 -1.78 29.13
N HIS A 803 -27.42 -2.90 28.42
CA HIS A 803 -28.36 -3.20 27.34
C HIS A 803 -29.24 -4.38 27.73
N THR A 804 -30.49 -4.36 27.25
CA THR A 804 -31.39 -5.53 27.37
C THR A 804 -31.68 -6.05 25.97
N ILE A 805 -31.41 -7.34 25.78
CA ILE A 805 -31.70 -8.04 24.54
C ILE A 805 -33.17 -8.44 24.60
N GLN A 806 -34.02 -7.56 24.05
CA GLN A 806 -35.46 -7.73 24.07
C GLN A 806 -35.89 -8.80 23.06
N ASP A 807 -35.85 -10.07 23.48
CA ASP A 807 -36.67 -11.17 22.97
C ASP A 807 -36.88 -12.13 24.14
N ASP A 808 -38.14 -12.38 24.51
CA ASP A 808 -38.47 -13.38 25.54
C ASP A 808 -38.11 -14.79 25.01
N LEU A 809 -36.84 -15.21 25.21
CA LEU A 809 -36.39 -16.61 25.09
C LEU A 809 -37.28 -17.57 25.92
N GLY A 810 -37.96 -17.00 26.92
CA GLY A 810 -38.68 -17.72 27.95
C GLY A 810 -37.70 -18.41 28.91
N LEU A 811 -38.25 -19.07 29.93
CA LEU A 811 -37.43 -19.72 30.95
C LEU A 811 -36.75 -21.02 30.49
N ASN A 812 -37.14 -21.55 29.33
CA ASN A 812 -36.70 -22.86 28.85
C ASN A 812 -35.31 -22.83 28.22
N TRP A 813 -35.01 -21.82 27.40
CA TRP A 813 -33.69 -21.62 26.84
C TRP A 813 -32.79 -20.95 27.88
N THR A 814 -31.68 -21.60 28.19
CA THR A 814 -30.68 -21.14 29.14
C THR A 814 -29.33 -21.01 28.45
N PRO A 815 -28.64 -19.86 28.54
CA PRO A 815 -27.25 -19.73 28.16
C PRO A 815 -26.41 -20.81 28.85
N GLN A 816 -25.42 -21.34 28.14
CA GLN A 816 -24.50 -22.35 28.63
C GLN A 816 -23.08 -21.80 28.72
N LEU A 817 -22.64 -21.10 27.68
CA LEU A 817 -21.33 -20.46 27.55
C LEU A 817 -21.39 -19.41 26.45
N THR A 818 -20.32 -18.64 26.33
CA THR A 818 -20.02 -17.71 25.24
C THR A 818 -18.71 -18.14 24.60
N ALA A 819 -18.59 -17.99 23.28
CA ALA A 819 -17.46 -18.49 22.49
C ALA A 819 -17.49 -17.96 21.06
N ASN A 820 -16.35 -17.77 20.41
CA ASN A 820 -16.26 -17.37 19.00
C ASN A 820 -16.45 -18.59 18.08
N LEU A 821 -17.68 -18.95 17.72
CA LEU A 821 -17.99 -20.16 16.95
C LEU A 821 -18.02 -19.94 15.43
N VAL A 822 -18.31 -18.73 14.95
CA VAL A 822 -18.52 -18.48 13.50
C VAL A 822 -17.83 -17.25 12.92
N THR A 823 -17.77 -16.12 13.61
CA THR A 823 -17.26 -14.83 13.09
C THR A 823 -16.08 -14.32 13.89
N ARG A 824 -14.94 -14.05 13.22
CA ARG A 824 -13.74 -13.53 13.88
C ARG A 824 -14.01 -12.15 14.49
N GLY A 825 -14.06 -12.08 15.82
CA GLY A 825 -14.10 -10.83 16.60
C GLY A 825 -15.30 -10.69 17.55
N ASN A 826 -16.41 -11.42 17.33
CA ASN A 826 -17.56 -11.39 18.24
C ASN A 826 -17.85 -12.80 18.76
N ASP A 827 -18.13 -12.89 20.05
CA ASP A 827 -18.52 -14.12 20.70
C ASP A 827 -20.01 -14.41 20.53
N ASP A 828 -20.28 -15.68 20.25
CA ASP A 828 -21.61 -16.25 20.16
C ASP A 828 -22.11 -16.67 21.53
N MET A 829 -23.42 -16.57 21.75
CA MET A 829 -24.03 -17.11 22.97
C MET A 829 -24.66 -18.47 22.70
N VAL A 830 -24.12 -19.53 23.33
CA VAL A 830 -24.66 -20.89 23.24
C VAL A 830 -25.82 -21.05 24.22
N LEU A 831 -26.98 -21.46 23.71
CA LEU A 831 -28.18 -21.70 24.48
C LEU A 831 -28.65 -23.13 24.39
N ARG A 832 -29.19 -23.64 25.50
CA ARG A 832 -29.80 -24.97 25.59
C ARG A 832 -31.23 -24.91 26.08
N ASP A 833 -32.13 -25.65 25.44
CA ASP A 833 -33.50 -25.84 25.92
C ASP A 833 -33.54 -26.92 27.01
N ALA A 834 -33.94 -26.53 28.21
CA ALA A 834 -33.95 -27.39 29.38
C ALA A 834 -34.97 -28.54 29.33
N ASN A 835 -35.94 -28.51 28.40
CA ASN A 835 -36.99 -29.54 28.29
C ASN A 835 -36.68 -30.58 27.22
N THR A 836 -36.09 -30.15 26.11
CA THR A 836 -35.85 -30.97 24.91
C THR A 836 -34.39 -31.39 24.79
N GLY A 837 -33.48 -30.67 25.43
CA GLY A 837 -32.05 -30.84 25.27
C GLY A 837 -31.50 -30.22 23.97
N ALA A 838 -32.34 -29.56 23.17
CA ALA A 838 -31.91 -28.84 21.97
C ALA A 838 -30.85 -27.80 22.32
N ILE A 839 -29.84 -27.64 21.47
CA ILE A 839 -28.76 -26.69 21.64
C ILE A 839 -28.53 -25.93 20.33
N GLY A 840 -28.33 -24.63 20.45
CA GLY A 840 -28.11 -23.70 19.37
C GLY A 840 -27.37 -22.48 19.90
N TYR A 841 -27.08 -21.51 19.05
CA TYR A 841 -26.40 -20.28 19.44
C TYR A 841 -27.01 -19.07 18.77
N TRP A 842 -26.86 -17.92 19.43
CA TRP A 842 -27.02 -16.63 18.78
C TRP A 842 -25.68 -16.16 18.26
N ASP A 843 -25.68 -15.92 16.95
CA ASP A 843 -24.61 -15.27 16.20
C ASP A 843 -24.81 -13.77 16.25
N PHE A 844 -23.88 -13.08 16.90
CA PHE A 844 -23.85 -11.63 17.05
C PHE A 844 -22.94 -11.03 15.97
N GLY A 845 -23.49 -10.72 14.80
CA GLY A 845 -22.73 -10.11 13.71
C GLY A 845 -22.52 -8.60 13.87
N ASP A 846 -21.73 -8.01 12.96
CA ASP A 846 -21.35 -6.60 12.95
C ASP A 846 -22.54 -5.64 13.15
N ASN A 847 -22.39 -4.66 14.04
CA ASN A 847 -23.39 -3.66 14.41
C ASN A 847 -24.60 -4.20 15.22
N GLY A 848 -24.42 -5.33 15.91
CA GLY A 848 -25.42 -5.87 16.85
C GLY A 848 -26.64 -6.53 16.19
N GLN A 849 -26.49 -7.01 14.95
CA GLN A 849 -27.50 -7.89 14.32
C GLN A 849 -27.33 -9.32 14.85
N ARG A 850 -28.42 -9.94 15.32
CA ARG A 850 -28.40 -11.31 15.85
C ARG A 850 -29.09 -12.33 14.93
N THR A 851 -28.45 -13.47 14.71
CA THR A 851 -28.98 -14.61 13.95
C THR A 851 -29.08 -15.84 14.84
N TRP A 852 -30.17 -16.62 14.74
CA TRP A 852 -30.31 -17.88 15.49
C TRP A 852 -29.88 -19.08 14.65
N ASN A 853 -28.94 -19.85 15.17
CA ASN A 853 -28.40 -21.05 14.56
C ASN A 853 -28.66 -22.27 15.44
N VAL A 854 -29.03 -23.39 14.82
CA VAL A 854 -29.28 -24.66 15.51
C VAL A 854 -28.06 -25.55 15.36
N ILE A 855 -27.49 -26.00 16.47
CA ILE A 855 -26.41 -27.01 16.46
C ILE A 855 -27.03 -28.40 16.41
N GLN A 856 -27.91 -28.71 17.38
CA GLN A 856 -28.52 -30.03 17.50
C GLN A 856 -29.91 -29.95 18.16
N ASP A 857 -30.95 -30.39 17.45
CA ASP A 857 -32.34 -30.29 17.89
C ASP A 857 -32.73 -31.22 19.06
N ASN A 858 -31.96 -32.27 19.34
CA ASN A 858 -32.25 -33.26 20.40
C ASN A 858 -30.96 -33.88 20.93
N LEU A 859 -30.10 -33.08 21.58
CA LEU A 859 -28.97 -33.63 22.32
C LEU A 859 -29.48 -34.34 23.59
N ASP A 860 -28.97 -35.55 23.86
CA ASP A 860 -29.30 -36.27 25.09
C ASP A 860 -28.96 -35.39 26.32
N MET A 861 -29.86 -35.35 27.30
CA MET A 861 -29.72 -34.59 28.55
C MET A 861 -28.48 -35.00 29.37
N LEU A 862 -27.92 -36.17 29.10
CA LEU A 862 -26.68 -36.64 29.72
C LEU A 862 -25.45 -35.91 29.19
N TRP A 863 -25.47 -35.38 27.97
CA TRP A 863 -24.39 -34.55 27.44
C TRP A 863 -24.64 -33.10 27.85
N GLN A 864 -23.62 -32.45 28.40
CA GLN A 864 -23.64 -31.06 28.83
C GLN A 864 -22.46 -30.31 28.24
N ALA A 865 -22.70 -29.11 27.72
CA ALA A 865 -21.63 -28.16 27.40
C ALA A 865 -20.90 -27.80 28.69
N GLN A 866 -19.58 -27.77 28.65
CA GLN A 866 -18.74 -27.53 29.82
C GLN A 866 -17.97 -26.23 29.69
N ASP A 867 -17.34 -26.02 28.55
CA ASP A 867 -16.59 -24.82 28.20
C ASP A 867 -16.33 -24.82 26.67
N ALA A 868 -15.62 -23.82 26.16
CA ALA A 868 -15.19 -23.77 24.76
C ALA A 868 -13.73 -23.31 24.64
N GLY A 869 -13.10 -23.58 23.50
CA GLY A 869 -11.75 -23.13 23.16
C GLY A 869 -11.28 -23.70 21.82
N ASP A 870 -10.25 -23.12 21.21
CA ASP A 870 -9.75 -23.53 19.89
C ASP A 870 -8.81 -24.74 19.98
N PHE A 871 -9.40 -25.95 19.91
CA PHE A 871 -8.63 -27.21 19.94
C PHE A 871 -8.05 -27.62 18.59
N THR A 872 -8.40 -26.92 17.50
CA THR A 872 -8.03 -27.27 16.12
C THR A 872 -7.09 -26.28 15.46
N LEU A 873 -6.90 -25.11 16.06
CA LEU A 873 -6.13 -23.97 15.57
C LEU A 873 -6.71 -23.35 14.29
N ASP A 874 -8.03 -23.35 14.16
CA ASP A 874 -8.72 -22.75 13.01
C ASP A 874 -9.23 -21.32 13.29
N GLY A 875 -9.01 -20.81 14.51
CA GLY A 875 -9.42 -19.50 14.97
C GLY A 875 -10.90 -19.41 15.35
N ARG A 876 -11.54 -20.56 15.60
CA ARG A 876 -12.88 -20.67 16.17
C ARG A 876 -12.84 -21.57 17.39
N ASP A 877 -13.68 -21.24 18.36
CA ASP A 877 -13.83 -22.03 19.55
C ASP A 877 -14.69 -23.26 19.30
N ASP A 878 -14.25 -24.36 19.87
CA ASP A 878 -14.92 -25.63 19.85
C ASP A 878 -15.64 -25.90 21.17
N ILE A 879 -16.88 -26.38 21.11
CA ILE A 879 -17.67 -26.60 22.33
C ILE A 879 -17.33 -27.94 22.97
N ILE A 880 -16.79 -27.93 24.20
CA ILE A 880 -16.57 -29.13 25.00
C ILE A 880 -17.89 -29.67 25.52
N LEU A 881 -18.17 -30.94 25.22
CA LEU A 881 -19.29 -31.69 25.77
C LEU A 881 -18.81 -32.83 26.67
N ARG A 882 -19.46 -32.97 27.81
CA ARG A 882 -19.22 -34.07 28.75
C ARG A 882 -20.50 -34.85 29.03
N ASN A 883 -20.39 -36.17 28.99
CA ASN A 883 -21.46 -37.04 29.45
C ASN A 883 -21.41 -37.18 30.98
N ILE A 884 -22.39 -36.65 31.69
CA ILE A 884 -22.40 -36.62 33.15
C ILE A 884 -22.57 -38.00 33.80
N SER A 885 -23.01 -39.01 33.05
CA SER A 885 -23.22 -40.37 33.58
C SER A 885 -22.02 -41.29 33.39
N THR A 886 -21.26 -41.12 32.31
CA THR A 886 -20.10 -41.95 31.97
C THR A 886 -18.77 -41.22 32.25
N GLY A 887 -18.75 -39.89 32.17
CA GLY A 887 -17.53 -39.09 32.22
C GLY A 887 -16.81 -39.01 30.86
N GLU A 888 -17.43 -39.49 29.78
CA GLU A 888 -16.94 -39.29 28.40
C GLU A 888 -16.84 -37.80 28.08
N ILE A 889 -15.75 -37.41 27.41
CA ILE A 889 -15.52 -36.03 26.95
C ILE A 889 -15.21 -36.05 25.46
N GLY A 890 -15.81 -35.11 24.74
CA GLY A 890 -15.44 -34.75 23.37
C GLY A 890 -15.81 -33.30 23.11
N TYR A 891 -15.55 -32.82 21.90
CA TYR A 891 -15.90 -31.48 21.49
C TYR A 891 -16.59 -31.47 20.13
N TRP A 892 -17.38 -30.43 19.91
CA TRP A 892 -17.88 -30.05 18.60
C TRP A 892 -16.93 -29.06 17.96
N ASP A 893 -16.35 -29.50 16.85
CA ASP A 893 -15.39 -28.80 16.01
C ASP A 893 -16.14 -27.90 15.01
N PHE A 894 -15.95 -26.58 15.11
CA PHE A 894 -16.66 -25.54 14.35
C PHE A 894 -15.90 -25.08 13.10
N GLU A 895 -15.75 -25.99 12.14
CA GLU A 895 -14.95 -25.81 10.94
C GLU A 895 -15.26 -24.53 10.12
N PRO A 896 -14.27 -23.92 9.44
CA PRO A 896 -14.43 -22.69 8.66
C PRO A 896 -15.52 -22.77 7.58
N ASN A 897 -15.74 -23.97 7.03
CA ASN A 897 -16.75 -24.25 6.02
C ASN A 897 -18.20 -24.35 6.57
N GLY A 898 -18.39 -24.13 7.86
CA GLY A 898 -19.67 -24.20 8.56
C GLY A 898 -20.14 -25.62 8.94
N ALA A 899 -19.29 -26.64 8.74
CA ALA A 899 -19.56 -27.98 9.26
C ALA A 899 -19.30 -28.02 10.77
N ILE A 900 -20.08 -28.83 11.48
CA ILE A 900 -19.87 -29.09 12.91
C ILE A 900 -19.54 -30.58 13.05
N ASN A 901 -18.30 -30.89 13.42
CA ASN A 901 -17.80 -32.26 13.53
C ASN A 901 -17.67 -32.70 14.99
N TRP A 902 -17.92 -33.98 15.29
CA TRP A 902 -17.73 -34.52 16.64
C TRP A 902 -16.37 -35.19 16.77
N THR A 903 -15.59 -34.77 17.77
CA THR A 903 -14.30 -35.39 18.12
C THR A 903 -14.32 -35.89 19.56
N SER A 904 -14.14 -37.21 19.74
CA SER A 904 -13.98 -37.78 21.09
C SER A 904 -12.58 -37.48 21.62
N VAL A 905 -12.48 -36.92 22.82
CA VAL A 905 -11.22 -36.70 23.56
C VAL A 905 -10.84 -37.95 24.32
N GLN A 906 -11.74 -38.43 25.18
CA GLN A 906 -11.48 -39.58 26.04
C GLN A 906 -12.78 -40.28 26.43
N ASP A 907 -12.85 -41.58 26.12
CA ASP A 907 -14.08 -42.38 26.24
C ASP A 907 -14.37 -42.88 27.68
N ASP A 908 -13.44 -42.74 28.65
CA ASP A 908 -13.68 -43.13 30.06
C ASP A 908 -12.66 -42.50 31.02
N LEU A 909 -12.86 -41.23 31.39
CA LEU A 909 -12.14 -40.59 32.51
C LEU A 909 -12.75 -40.97 33.88
N GLY A 910 -13.94 -41.58 33.88
CA GLY A 910 -14.80 -41.72 35.04
C GLY A 910 -15.42 -40.39 35.49
N ILE A 911 -16.53 -40.48 36.24
CA ILE A 911 -17.30 -39.29 36.67
C ILE A 911 -16.56 -38.36 37.64
N ASN A 912 -15.39 -38.77 38.15
CA ASN A 912 -14.67 -38.03 39.17
C ASN A 912 -13.84 -36.87 38.62
N TRP A 913 -13.37 -36.95 37.37
CA TRP A 913 -12.68 -35.85 36.71
C TRP A 913 -13.70 -34.95 36.03
N GLN A 914 -13.70 -33.68 36.42
CA GLN A 914 -14.62 -32.66 35.92
C GLN A 914 -13.82 -31.64 35.11
N VAL A 915 -14.37 -31.19 34.00
CA VAL A 915 -13.82 -30.06 33.24
C VAL A 915 -13.91 -28.83 34.11
N GLN A 916 -12.85 -28.02 34.15
CA GLN A 916 -12.78 -26.79 34.95
C GLN A 916 -12.61 -25.54 34.10
N GLY A 917 -12.03 -25.70 32.91
CA GLY A 917 -11.96 -24.67 31.89
C GLY A 917 -11.18 -25.15 30.67
N ALA A 918 -11.08 -24.30 29.67
CA ALA A 918 -10.14 -24.41 28.57
C ALA A 918 -9.27 -23.16 28.42
N GLY A 919 -8.10 -23.31 27.77
CA GLY A 919 -7.20 -22.19 27.46
C GLY A 919 -5.79 -22.68 27.12
N ASP A 920 -5.03 -21.92 26.33
CA ASP A 920 -3.67 -22.25 25.91
C ASP A 920 -2.64 -22.10 27.04
N ILE A 921 -2.60 -23.11 27.92
CA ILE A 921 -1.66 -23.18 29.02
C ILE A 921 -0.22 -23.36 28.51
N THR A 922 -0.03 -23.90 27.31
CA THR A 922 1.31 -24.25 26.82
C THR A 922 1.94 -23.24 25.87
N ASN A 923 1.19 -22.21 25.48
CA ASN A 923 1.56 -21.19 24.49
C ASN A 923 2.03 -21.83 23.18
N ASP A 924 1.26 -22.80 22.70
CA ASP A 924 1.47 -23.41 21.38
C ASP A 924 0.33 -23.15 20.39
N GLY A 925 -0.60 -22.30 20.80
CA GLY A 925 -1.76 -21.83 20.07
C GLY A 925 -3.01 -22.67 20.28
N PHE A 926 -2.86 -23.93 20.73
CA PHE A 926 -4.01 -24.81 20.95
C PHE A 926 -4.51 -24.65 22.37
N ASP A 927 -5.83 -24.48 22.54
CA ASP A 927 -6.40 -24.51 23.87
C ASP A 927 -6.28 -25.91 24.49
N ASP A 928 -6.02 -25.95 25.80
CA ASP A 928 -5.92 -27.18 26.56
C ASP A 928 -7.16 -27.38 27.42
N ILE A 929 -7.56 -28.64 27.68
CA ILE A 929 -8.71 -28.91 28.56
C ILE A 929 -8.21 -29.18 29.97
N ILE A 930 -8.59 -28.32 30.93
CA ILE A 930 -8.22 -28.45 32.34
C ILE A 930 -9.26 -29.31 33.04
N LEU A 931 -8.79 -30.32 33.78
CA LEU A 931 -9.65 -31.18 34.60
C LEU A 931 -9.21 -31.23 36.06
N ARG A 932 -10.19 -31.36 36.95
CA ARG A 932 -9.98 -31.55 38.38
C ARG A 932 -10.75 -32.76 38.91
N GLU A 933 -10.09 -33.54 39.76
CA GLU A 933 -10.67 -34.69 40.42
C GLU A 933 -11.43 -34.25 41.69
N VAL A 934 -12.69 -34.66 41.82
CA VAL A 934 -13.61 -34.14 42.86
C VAL A 934 -13.33 -34.63 44.29
N ASN A 935 -12.60 -35.73 44.47
CA ASN A 935 -12.35 -36.36 45.77
C ASN A 935 -10.99 -35.99 46.39
N THR A 936 -9.97 -35.76 45.57
CA THR A 936 -8.62 -35.38 45.99
C THR A 936 -8.31 -33.92 45.66
N GLY A 937 -8.95 -33.34 44.64
CA GLY A 937 -8.53 -32.07 44.08
C GLY A 937 -7.29 -32.17 43.19
N ALA A 938 -6.91 -33.38 42.76
CA ALA A 938 -5.88 -33.52 41.73
C ALA A 938 -6.28 -32.73 40.49
N ILE A 939 -5.32 -32.14 39.80
CA ILE A 939 -5.56 -31.30 38.64
C ILE A 939 -4.49 -31.58 37.57
N GLY A 940 -4.96 -31.61 36.34
CA GLY A 940 -4.15 -31.85 35.15
C GLY A 940 -4.90 -31.35 33.94
N TYR A 941 -4.24 -31.38 32.79
CA TYR A 941 -4.82 -30.94 31.53
C TYR A 941 -4.51 -31.92 30.41
N TRP A 942 -5.38 -31.95 29.42
CA TRP A 942 -5.07 -32.55 28.12
C TRP A 942 -4.40 -31.49 27.27
N LYS A 943 -3.11 -31.71 27.01
CA LYS A 943 -2.35 -30.93 26.06
C LYS A 943 -2.82 -31.23 24.64
N PHE A 944 -3.29 -30.23 23.90
CA PHE A 944 -3.62 -30.35 22.48
C PHE A 944 -2.41 -30.03 21.59
N GLY A 945 -2.55 -30.28 20.29
CA GLY A 945 -1.46 -30.06 19.34
C GLY A 945 -1.78 -30.55 17.93
N ALA A 946 -0.94 -30.12 16.99
CA ALA A 946 -1.16 -30.33 15.56
C ALA A 946 -1.47 -31.79 15.17
N ASN A 947 -2.43 -31.96 14.25
CA ASN A 947 -2.96 -33.25 13.80
C ASN A 947 -3.71 -34.05 14.89
N GLY A 948 -4.32 -33.38 15.87
CA GLY A 948 -5.09 -34.01 16.94
C GLY A 948 -4.25 -34.81 17.93
N VAL A 949 -2.97 -34.44 18.08
CA VAL A 949 -2.09 -35.01 19.10
C VAL A 949 -2.58 -34.56 20.46
N ARG A 950 -2.69 -35.51 21.40
CA ARG A 950 -3.16 -35.24 22.77
C ARG A 950 -2.29 -35.94 23.79
N GLU A 951 -1.86 -35.20 24.81
CA GLU A 951 -1.04 -35.71 25.91
C GLU A 951 -1.63 -35.32 27.26
N TRP A 952 -1.78 -36.28 28.18
CA TRP A 952 -2.24 -35.97 29.54
C TRP A 952 -1.08 -35.52 30.41
N ILE A 953 -1.18 -34.31 30.94
CA ILE A 953 -0.19 -33.71 31.84
C ILE A 953 -0.80 -33.50 33.22
N VAL A 954 -0.13 -34.01 34.25
CA VAL A 954 -0.52 -33.78 35.64
C VAL A 954 0.16 -32.50 36.14
N ILE A 955 -0.64 -31.57 36.66
CA ILE A 955 -0.12 -30.36 37.31
C ILE A 955 0.18 -30.65 38.78
N GLN A 956 -0.81 -31.17 39.51
CA GLN A 956 -0.68 -31.46 40.93
C GLN A 956 -1.55 -32.66 41.33
N ASP A 957 -0.93 -33.64 42.01
CA ASP A 957 -1.60 -34.88 42.41
C ASP A 957 -2.59 -34.72 43.58
N ASP A 958 -2.46 -33.65 44.38
CA ASP A 958 -3.35 -33.33 45.50
C ASP A 958 -3.27 -31.83 45.84
N LEU A 959 -4.28 -31.08 45.39
CA LEU A 959 -4.47 -29.66 45.73
C LEU A 959 -5.25 -29.48 47.06
N GLY A 960 -5.88 -30.56 47.54
CA GLY A 960 -6.92 -30.52 48.55
C GLY A 960 -8.25 -29.98 48.02
N LEU A 961 -9.32 -30.15 48.80
CA LEU A 961 -10.69 -29.77 48.41
C LEU A 961 -11.06 -28.31 48.68
N ASN A 962 -10.16 -27.53 49.27
CA ASN A 962 -10.44 -26.14 49.63
C ASN A 962 -10.25 -25.19 48.45
N TRP A 963 -9.14 -25.34 47.72
CA TRP A 963 -8.87 -24.57 46.50
C TRP A 963 -9.65 -25.17 45.33
N GLN A 964 -10.52 -24.35 44.75
CA GLN A 964 -11.33 -24.66 43.58
C GLN A 964 -10.83 -23.85 42.39
N VAL A 965 -10.93 -24.43 41.19
CA VAL A 965 -10.67 -23.69 39.95
C VAL A 965 -11.88 -22.81 39.66
N ASN A 966 -11.63 -21.57 39.29
CA ASN A 966 -12.67 -20.56 39.08
C ASN A 966 -12.56 -19.83 37.73
N GLY A 967 -11.51 -20.07 36.97
CA GLY A 967 -11.31 -19.54 35.62
C GLY A 967 -9.98 -20.02 35.04
N VAL A 968 -9.85 -19.91 33.72
CA VAL A 968 -8.62 -20.12 32.96
C VAL A 968 -8.49 -18.92 32.02
N ALA A 969 -7.41 -18.15 32.12
CA ALA A 969 -7.19 -16.91 31.36
C ALA A 969 -5.74 -16.43 31.51
N ASP A 970 -5.20 -15.67 30.56
CA ASP A 970 -3.86 -15.07 30.64
C ASP A 970 -3.85 -13.82 31.55
N ILE A 971 -4.01 -14.04 32.86
CA ILE A 971 -4.07 -12.97 33.87
C ILE A 971 -2.71 -12.27 34.07
N ALA A 972 -1.61 -12.90 33.61
CA ALA A 972 -0.27 -12.37 33.70
C ALA A 972 0.17 -11.58 32.44
N ASN A 973 -0.62 -11.68 31.36
CA ASN A 973 -0.31 -11.15 30.03
C ASN A 973 1.10 -11.56 29.56
N ASP A 974 1.38 -12.86 29.66
CA ASP A 974 2.64 -13.46 29.23
C ASP A 974 2.51 -14.43 28.06
N GLY A 975 1.30 -14.55 27.51
CA GLY A 975 0.92 -15.42 26.41
C GLY A 975 0.58 -16.85 26.86
N HIS A 976 0.59 -17.16 28.15
CA HIS A 976 0.09 -18.43 28.69
C HIS A 976 -1.22 -18.22 29.43
N SER A 977 -2.20 -19.08 29.17
CA SER A 977 -3.37 -19.15 30.06
C SER A 977 -2.98 -19.65 31.45
N ASP A 978 -3.45 -18.96 32.47
CA ASP A 978 -3.24 -19.28 33.88
C ASP A 978 -4.48 -19.90 34.52
N ILE A 979 -4.29 -20.69 35.58
CA ILE A 979 -5.42 -21.31 36.31
C ILE A 979 -5.74 -20.49 37.56
N ILE A 980 -6.92 -19.87 37.58
CA ILE A 980 -7.40 -19.06 38.70
C ILE A 980 -8.03 -19.97 39.76
N LEU A 981 -7.59 -19.81 40.99
CA LEU A 981 -7.96 -20.62 42.14
C LEU A 981 -8.58 -19.78 43.25
N ARG A 982 -9.61 -20.32 43.91
CA ARG A 982 -10.23 -19.71 45.08
C ARG A 982 -10.30 -20.65 46.28
N ASP A 983 -9.93 -20.16 47.46
CA ASP A 983 -10.06 -20.90 48.71
C ASP A 983 -11.47 -20.74 49.30
N LEU A 984 -12.17 -21.86 49.47
CA LEU A 984 -13.55 -21.87 49.99
C LEU A 984 -13.68 -21.55 51.49
N ASN A 985 -12.58 -21.47 52.26
CA ASN A 985 -12.62 -21.14 53.69
C ASN A 985 -12.33 -19.66 53.95
N THR A 986 -11.37 -19.09 53.22
CA THR A 986 -10.92 -17.70 53.40
C THR A 986 -11.51 -16.75 52.37
N GLY A 987 -11.97 -17.26 51.22
CA GLY A 987 -12.42 -16.45 50.09
C GLY A 987 -11.28 -15.89 49.24
N ALA A 988 -10.01 -16.19 49.60
CA ALA A 988 -8.82 -15.72 48.88
C ALA A 988 -8.79 -16.24 47.44
N ILE A 989 -8.28 -15.42 46.53
CA ILE A 989 -8.10 -15.73 45.11
C ILE A 989 -6.60 -15.64 44.80
N GLY A 990 -6.10 -16.57 43.99
CA GLY A 990 -4.76 -16.57 43.40
C GLY A 990 -4.78 -17.33 42.08
N TYR A 991 -3.64 -17.50 41.40
CA TYR A 991 -3.56 -18.24 40.14
C TYR A 991 -2.30 -19.10 40.04
N TRP A 992 -2.21 -19.95 39.02
CA TRP A 992 -0.99 -20.67 38.65
C TRP A 992 -0.44 -20.15 37.36
N ASP A 993 0.85 -19.81 37.40
CA ASP A 993 1.62 -19.20 36.32
C ASP A 993 2.41 -20.28 35.57
N PHE A 994 2.22 -20.33 34.24
CA PHE A 994 2.81 -21.34 33.36
C PHE A 994 3.98 -20.84 32.49
N SER A 995 4.38 -19.57 32.59
CA SER A 995 5.41 -18.91 31.77
C SER A 995 6.80 -19.58 31.73
N ASN A 996 7.15 -20.38 32.74
CA ASN A 996 8.49 -20.96 32.91
C ASN A 996 8.61 -22.42 32.45
N GLY A 997 7.75 -22.87 31.53
CA GLY A 997 7.81 -24.23 30.96
C GLY A 997 7.39 -25.33 31.94
N GLY A 998 6.52 -24.98 32.89
CA GLY A 998 5.91 -25.87 33.87
C GLY A 998 5.14 -25.08 34.93
N ALA A 999 4.10 -25.70 35.51
CA ALA A 999 3.25 -25.05 36.51
C ALA A 999 4.05 -24.54 37.70
N SER A 1000 4.17 -23.22 37.80
CA SER A 1000 4.81 -22.56 38.93
C SER A 1000 3.73 -21.88 39.76
N TRP A 1001 3.73 -22.19 41.06
CA TRP A 1001 2.80 -21.56 41.99
C TRP A 1001 3.22 -20.10 42.22
N SER A 1002 2.65 -19.17 41.45
CA SER A 1002 2.76 -17.73 41.66
C SER A 1002 1.59 -17.25 42.52
N PHE A 1003 1.87 -16.57 43.63
CA PHE A 1003 0.82 -16.07 44.53
C PHE A 1003 0.76 -14.55 44.45
N ILE A 1004 -0.20 -14.02 43.68
CA ILE A 1004 -0.66 -12.64 43.84
C ILE A 1004 -1.87 -12.67 44.76
N GLU A 1005 -1.70 -12.13 45.97
CA GLU A 1005 -2.75 -12.05 46.98
C GLU A 1005 -3.68 -10.86 46.68
N ILE A 1006 -4.71 -11.08 45.84
CA ILE A 1006 -5.58 -9.99 45.36
C ILE A 1006 -6.38 -9.37 46.53
N GLN A 1007 -6.95 -10.19 47.41
CA GLN A 1007 -7.55 -9.69 48.66
C GLN A 1007 -7.69 -10.78 49.73
N ASN A 1008 -7.09 -10.53 50.90
CA ASN A 1008 -7.42 -11.25 52.12
C ASN A 1008 -8.76 -10.73 52.66
N ASP A 1009 -9.70 -11.63 52.90
CA ASP A 1009 -11.01 -11.37 53.51
C ASP A 1009 -12.15 -10.92 52.57
N LEU A 1010 -12.07 -11.24 51.28
CA LEU A 1010 -13.28 -11.25 50.43
C LEU A 1010 -14.31 -12.17 51.08
N SER A 1011 -15.47 -11.61 51.43
CA SER A 1011 -16.58 -12.40 51.96
C SER A 1011 -16.86 -13.58 51.04
N LEU A 1012 -17.15 -14.76 51.62
CA LEU A 1012 -17.53 -15.96 50.86
C LEU A 1012 -18.75 -15.75 49.94
N ASN A 1013 -19.48 -14.65 50.14
CA ASN A 1013 -20.60 -14.26 49.28
C ASN A 1013 -20.15 -13.75 47.90
N TRP A 1014 -19.00 -13.08 47.77
CA TRP A 1014 -18.47 -12.73 46.46
C TRP A 1014 -18.03 -14.00 45.76
N GLN A 1015 -18.43 -14.23 44.51
CA GLN A 1015 -18.04 -15.39 43.72
C GLN A 1015 -17.49 -14.92 42.39
N VAL A 1016 -16.42 -15.57 41.91
CA VAL A 1016 -15.89 -15.37 40.56
C VAL A 1016 -16.90 -15.94 39.56
N HIS A 1017 -17.20 -15.17 38.52
CA HIS A 1017 -18.20 -15.53 37.52
C HIS A 1017 -17.68 -15.55 36.09
N GLY A 1018 -16.47 -15.06 35.83
CA GLY A 1018 -15.84 -15.06 34.51
C GLY A 1018 -14.54 -14.26 34.52
N THR A 1019 -13.87 -14.30 33.39
CA THR A 1019 -12.66 -13.54 33.05
C THR A 1019 -12.82 -12.89 31.68
N GLY A 1020 -12.17 -11.76 31.45
CA GLY A 1020 -12.26 -11.04 30.18
C GLY A 1020 -11.55 -9.69 30.27
N ASP A 1021 -10.99 -9.17 29.18
CA ASP A 1021 -10.42 -7.82 29.13
C ASP A 1021 -11.54 -6.76 29.07
N PHE A 1022 -11.96 -6.20 30.21
CA PHE A 1022 -13.03 -5.20 30.25
C PHE A 1022 -12.55 -3.79 29.94
N THR A 1023 -11.24 -3.57 29.81
CA THR A 1023 -10.65 -2.23 29.63
C THR A 1023 -10.07 -2.01 28.24
N GLY A 1024 -9.87 -3.08 27.47
CA GLY A 1024 -9.21 -3.06 26.18
C GLY A 1024 -7.70 -2.83 26.29
N ASP A 1025 -7.07 -3.28 27.37
CA ASP A 1025 -5.64 -3.12 27.61
C ASP A 1025 -4.82 -4.42 27.41
N GLN A 1026 -5.48 -5.47 26.91
CA GLN A 1026 -4.97 -6.83 26.67
C GLN A 1026 -4.61 -7.59 27.96
N ASN A 1027 -4.99 -7.10 29.14
CA ASN A 1027 -4.87 -7.87 30.37
C ASN A 1027 -6.22 -8.48 30.72
N GLU A 1028 -6.22 -9.77 31.09
CA GLU A 1028 -7.45 -10.42 31.49
C GLU A 1028 -7.88 -10.02 32.91
N ASP A 1029 -9.14 -9.62 33.05
CA ASP A 1029 -9.70 -9.20 34.32
C ASP A 1029 -10.56 -10.29 34.96
N ILE A 1030 -10.96 -10.10 36.22
CA ILE A 1030 -11.84 -11.06 36.93
C ILE A 1030 -13.13 -10.39 37.37
N VAL A 1031 -14.28 -10.87 36.89
CA VAL A 1031 -15.60 -10.41 37.36
C VAL A 1031 -16.08 -11.21 38.57
N LEU A 1032 -16.56 -10.49 39.59
CA LEU A 1032 -17.14 -11.05 40.80
C LEU A 1032 -18.54 -10.53 41.06
N ARG A 1033 -19.38 -11.37 41.68
CA ARG A 1033 -20.72 -11.01 42.15
C ARG A 1033 -20.98 -11.50 43.57
N ASP A 1034 -21.58 -10.64 44.40
CA ASP A 1034 -22.03 -11.02 45.74
C ASP A 1034 -23.39 -11.73 45.64
N ILE A 1035 -23.43 -13.02 46.00
CA ILE A 1035 -24.65 -13.84 45.92
C ILE A 1035 -25.72 -13.48 46.94
N SER A 1036 -25.41 -12.64 47.93
CA SER A 1036 -26.32 -12.23 49.00
C SER A 1036 -26.97 -10.87 48.74
N THR A 1037 -26.24 -9.95 48.11
CA THR A 1037 -26.70 -8.59 47.80
C THR A 1037 -27.03 -8.40 46.32
N GLY A 1038 -26.41 -9.18 45.42
CA GLY A 1038 -26.46 -8.94 43.98
C GLY A 1038 -25.53 -7.84 43.50
N ALA A 1039 -24.59 -7.38 44.33
CA ALA A 1039 -23.54 -6.44 43.91
C ALA A 1039 -22.61 -7.12 42.90
N ILE A 1040 -22.11 -6.37 41.93
CA ILE A 1040 -21.22 -6.85 40.86
C ILE A 1040 -20.12 -5.82 40.57
N GLY A 1041 -18.92 -6.32 40.28
CA GLY A 1041 -17.74 -5.54 39.90
C GLY A 1041 -16.63 -6.46 39.41
N TYR A 1042 -15.52 -5.90 38.96
CA TYR A 1042 -14.37 -6.65 38.47
C TYR A 1042 -13.05 -6.10 39.02
N TRP A 1043 -12.03 -6.94 39.01
CA TRP A 1043 -10.65 -6.53 39.25
C TRP A 1043 -9.97 -6.29 37.91
N ASP A 1044 -9.58 -5.03 37.69
CA ASP A 1044 -8.80 -4.54 36.55
C ASP A 1044 -7.32 -4.85 36.79
N PHE A 1045 -6.71 -5.73 35.99
CA PHE A 1045 -5.31 -6.12 36.09
C PHE A 1045 -4.43 -5.29 35.17
N ASN A 1046 -3.36 -4.71 35.71
CA ASN A 1046 -2.43 -3.89 34.95
C ASN A 1046 -1.19 -4.71 34.56
N SER A 1047 -0.54 -4.33 33.46
CA SER A 1047 0.69 -4.93 32.93
C SER A 1047 1.89 -4.98 33.90
N ASP A 1048 1.83 -4.31 35.05
CA ASP A 1048 2.87 -4.34 36.11
C ASP A 1048 2.56 -5.32 37.25
N GLY A 1049 1.48 -6.09 37.13
CA GLY A 1049 0.99 -7.05 38.14
C GLY A 1049 0.18 -6.42 39.27
N GLY A 1050 -0.19 -5.14 39.16
CA GLY A 1050 -1.16 -4.48 40.04
C GLY A 1050 -2.61 -4.79 39.67
N ALA A 1051 -3.54 -4.70 40.63
CA ALA A 1051 -4.97 -4.84 40.38
C ALA A 1051 -5.80 -3.75 41.08
N GLU A 1052 -6.81 -3.20 40.41
CA GLU A 1052 -7.76 -2.21 40.95
C GLU A 1052 -9.20 -2.74 40.93
N TRP A 1053 -9.99 -2.45 41.97
CA TRP A 1053 -11.40 -2.87 42.02
C TRP A 1053 -12.32 -1.83 41.38
N ILE A 1054 -13.08 -2.25 40.38
CA ILE A 1054 -14.09 -1.44 39.69
C ILE A 1054 -15.49 -1.95 40.04
N GLU A 1055 -16.28 -1.14 40.74
CA GLU A 1055 -17.66 -1.46 41.07
C GLU A 1055 -18.58 -1.12 39.88
N ILE A 1056 -19.22 -2.13 39.30
CA ILE A 1056 -20.19 -1.95 38.21
C ILE A 1056 -21.54 -1.52 38.78
N GLN A 1057 -22.09 -2.30 39.72
CA GLN A 1057 -23.37 -1.99 40.34
C GLN A 1057 -23.50 -2.58 41.75
N ALA A 1058 -23.87 -1.72 42.70
CA ALA A 1058 -24.02 -2.08 44.12
C ALA A 1058 -25.19 -3.03 44.44
N ASP A 1059 -26.21 -3.08 43.59
CA ASP A 1059 -27.36 -4.00 43.71
C ASP A 1059 -28.01 -4.18 42.32
N LEU A 1060 -27.71 -5.29 41.66
CA LEU A 1060 -28.35 -5.71 40.42
C LEU A 1060 -29.66 -6.50 40.70
N GLY A 1061 -29.91 -6.88 41.95
CA GLY A 1061 -30.94 -7.83 42.33
C GLY A 1061 -30.52 -9.29 42.15
N LEU A 1062 -31.03 -10.15 43.04
CA LEU A 1062 -30.70 -11.58 43.04
C LEU A 1062 -31.25 -12.35 41.83
N ASN A 1063 -32.19 -11.77 41.10
CA ASN A 1063 -32.80 -12.40 39.93
C ASN A 1063 -31.91 -12.35 38.69
N TRP A 1064 -31.01 -11.38 38.57
CA TRP A 1064 -30.02 -11.32 37.49
C TRP A 1064 -28.77 -12.11 37.86
N GLN A 1065 -28.40 -13.07 37.01
CA GLN A 1065 -27.25 -13.96 37.21
C GLN A 1065 -26.29 -13.81 36.04
N VAL A 1066 -24.98 -13.72 36.32
CA VAL A 1066 -23.94 -13.74 35.28
C VAL A 1066 -23.95 -15.11 34.61
N GLN A 1067 -23.87 -15.13 33.29
CA GLN A 1067 -23.87 -16.35 32.48
C GLN A 1067 -22.54 -16.57 31.75
N GLY A 1068 -21.77 -15.51 31.51
CA GLY A 1068 -20.48 -15.56 30.84
C GLY A 1068 -19.94 -14.15 30.64
N THR A 1069 -18.73 -14.11 30.12
CA THR A 1069 -17.98 -12.91 29.70
C THR A 1069 -17.51 -13.16 28.28
N ALA A 1070 -17.63 -12.15 27.42
CA ALA A 1070 -17.46 -12.31 25.98
C ALA A 1070 -17.54 -10.99 25.24
N ASP A 1071 -16.84 -10.81 24.12
CA ASP A 1071 -17.04 -9.64 23.26
C ASP A 1071 -18.33 -9.81 22.42
N ILE A 1072 -19.46 -9.22 22.85
CA ILE A 1072 -20.75 -9.43 22.19
C ILE A 1072 -21.00 -8.43 21.05
N TRP A 1073 -20.27 -7.31 21.01
CA TRP A 1073 -20.57 -6.19 20.11
C TRP A 1073 -19.42 -5.69 19.22
N GLY A 1074 -18.21 -6.24 19.36
CA GLY A 1074 -17.11 -6.08 18.41
C GLY A 1074 -16.65 -4.65 18.23
N VAL A 1075 -16.02 -4.08 19.27
CA VAL A 1075 -15.57 -2.67 19.28
C VAL A 1075 -14.10 -2.51 18.94
#